data_AF-A0A7C6GG20-F1
#
_entry.id   AF-A0A7C6GG20-F1
#
_cell.length_a   1.000
_cell.length_b   1.000
_cell.length_c   1.000
_cell.angle_alpha   90.00
_cell.angle_beta   90.00
_cell.angle_gamma   90.00
#
_symmetry.space_group_name_H-M   'P 1'
#
loop_
_entity.id
_entity.type
_entity.pdbx_description
1 polymer ?
#
loop_
_entity_poly.entity_id
_entity_poly.type
_entity_poly.pdbx_seq_one_letter_code
_entity_poly.pdbx_strand_id
1 'polypeptide(L)'
;MDQIVVRRVTPEQYDRAVQLAGLALPIEQTRQWADLDSVTGDREVGAYFVARRKADTVAVMYATKMKSSGIQYLWARNGPVWVNEPSDAEEDELLTALRHTVRKEFPLAAFLRLHSRPEAEGTRPIISTITFDATVVLDLEGDDEQILSKFKSRGRRDVRKSMRESSLEVRDETENALADFSPYYEVMQETAKRDGFFPPEKHYFESILKSLGRDRSMIVAARAGDELGAWSLLTMSDGGAQRMYAATNELGLQERANDLMVYKEALLVRDKGCTTFDLMGIGSDLSPSLLSLNEFKTKFSNEIKPVRPARDLALHRSVTALLSLRRDVKDKLARYQMPESTREAKFLPVIIGGGIEAYALARQFNDEFNTGVICISRAPSQAIVLSDFIDWVQPVDTSTPEGVLSILEDVAEKHPDKKLVLMTNADPMIDKVVTIREQLPEAYVCAFPSRETLDAVSDKASFKEICEEVGMDTARFVEIKPGESYDADLKFPVVAKPALSAEFEKLDLPNKHKVYYFETEDELRAFLADLKEHGYDGAFVVEEYIPGGDSQIRSITAYVDTRGKLVMLSHAQVALQDHRPSLVGNPVAMITSPNEKIFQKVQKFFQKVDYQGFANFDIKVDPRDGTEYFLEVNPRIGRNSAYVFAAGINPMQVLVNDVVFGNGSKLKKAPKEAFYTLVPTSVATKWTDDPELAEKMKTLEAKGRAFNPLKNPVESQWKRDVFLTLRDARFHRIFRQFPPAEL
;
A
#
# COMPACT_ATOMS: atom_id res chain seq x y z
N MET A 1 -24.36 40.73 19.20
CA MET A 1 -24.61 39.96 17.96
C MET A 1 -25.49 38.79 18.34
N ASP A 2 -26.57 38.54 17.58
CA ASP A 2 -27.52 37.46 17.88
C ASP A 2 -26.89 36.10 17.63
N GLN A 3 -26.44 35.45 18.70
CA GLN A 3 -25.73 34.19 18.58
C GLN A 3 -26.65 32.98 18.36
N ILE A 4 -26.14 31.93 17.70
CA ILE A 4 -26.82 30.64 17.61
C ILE A 4 -26.88 30.00 19.01
N VAL A 5 -28.10 29.68 19.45
CA VAL A 5 -28.36 28.98 20.71
C VAL A 5 -28.84 27.57 20.41
N VAL A 6 -28.11 26.59 20.91
CA VAL A 6 -28.48 25.17 20.83
C VAL A 6 -29.20 24.77 22.11
N ARG A 7 -30.31 24.04 21.98
CA ARG A 7 -30.99 23.41 23.11
C ARG A 7 -31.26 21.94 22.81
N ARG A 8 -31.09 21.10 23.84
CA ARG A 8 -31.66 19.76 23.85
C ARG A 8 -33.17 19.87 23.97
N VAL A 9 -33.90 19.10 23.19
CA VAL A 9 -35.36 19.14 23.12
C VAL A 9 -35.95 17.74 23.21
N THR A 10 -37.26 17.69 23.43
CA THR A 10 -38.05 16.46 23.27
C THR A 10 -38.19 16.09 21.80
N PRO A 11 -38.45 14.81 21.47
CA PRO A 11 -38.76 14.39 20.10
C PRO A 11 -39.89 15.23 19.46
N GLU A 12 -40.93 15.59 20.22
CA GLU A 12 -42.10 16.35 19.72
C GLU A 12 -41.71 17.78 19.32
N GLN A 13 -40.82 18.38 20.11
CA GLN A 13 -40.27 19.69 19.81
C GLN A 13 -39.30 19.67 18.63
N TYR A 14 -38.59 18.55 18.43
CA TYR A 14 -37.74 18.33 17.26
C TYR A 14 -38.57 18.27 15.98
N ASP A 15 -39.60 17.42 15.92
CA ASP A 15 -40.46 17.30 14.75
C ASP A 15 -41.17 18.62 14.43
N ARG A 16 -41.63 19.33 15.48
CA ARG A 16 -42.23 20.65 15.29
C ARG A 16 -41.24 21.65 14.68
N ALA A 17 -39.97 21.59 15.08
CA ALA A 17 -38.94 22.47 14.51
C ALA A 17 -38.63 22.10 13.06
N VAL A 18 -38.57 20.80 12.74
CA VAL A 18 -38.38 20.27 11.38
C VAL A 18 -39.52 20.71 10.47
N GLN A 19 -40.76 20.51 10.91
CA GLN A 19 -41.97 20.87 10.16
C GLN A 19 -42.08 22.37 9.92
N LEU A 20 -41.85 23.20 10.97
CA LEU A 20 -41.91 24.65 10.84
C LEU A 20 -40.81 25.22 9.94
N ALA A 21 -39.65 24.56 9.90
CA ALA A 21 -38.54 24.95 9.04
C ALA A 21 -38.63 24.37 7.61
N GLY A 22 -39.60 23.49 7.34
CA GLY A 22 -39.74 22.83 6.03
C GLY A 22 -38.54 21.94 5.69
N LEU A 23 -37.89 21.34 6.70
CA LEU A 23 -36.67 20.55 6.51
C LEU A 23 -36.98 19.14 6.00
N ALA A 24 -36.29 18.74 4.93
CA ALA A 24 -36.12 17.35 4.55
C ALA A 24 -34.98 16.73 5.36
N LEU A 25 -35.26 15.63 6.06
CA LEU A 25 -34.31 14.93 6.90
C LEU A 25 -33.69 13.74 6.16
N PRO A 26 -32.35 13.58 6.23
CA PRO A 26 -31.73 12.29 6.01
C PRO A 26 -32.38 11.23 6.90
N ILE A 27 -32.44 9.97 6.43
CA ILE A 27 -33.14 8.91 7.18
C ILE A 27 -32.59 8.79 8.60
N GLU A 28 -31.28 8.98 8.79
CA GLU A 28 -30.61 8.86 10.09
C GLU A 28 -30.90 10.00 11.07
N GLN A 29 -31.56 11.06 10.63
CA GLN A 29 -31.99 12.18 11.47
C GLN A 29 -33.49 12.10 11.82
N THR A 30 -34.19 11.05 11.37
CA THR A 30 -35.62 10.83 11.64
C THR A 30 -35.87 10.08 12.96
N ARG A 31 -37.10 10.14 13.46
CA ARG A 31 -37.52 9.34 14.63
C ARG A 31 -37.45 7.84 14.38
N GLN A 32 -37.80 7.39 13.18
CA GLN A 32 -37.78 5.97 12.81
C GLN A 32 -36.36 5.39 12.93
N TRP A 33 -35.34 6.21 12.64
CA TRP A 33 -33.97 5.82 12.88
C TRP A 33 -33.58 5.83 14.36
N ALA A 34 -34.12 6.74 15.15
CA ALA A 34 -33.94 6.70 16.60
C ALA A 34 -34.56 5.44 17.22
N ASP A 35 -35.69 4.95 16.69
CA ASP A 35 -36.30 3.69 17.09
C ASP A 35 -35.40 2.50 16.72
N LEU A 36 -34.80 2.50 15.53
CA LEU A 36 -33.77 1.52 15.13
C LEU A 36 -32.56 1.53 16.09
N ASP A 37 -32.04 2.71 16.42
CA ASP A 37 -30.94 2.83 17.37
C ASP A 37 -31.31 2.27 18.75
N SER A 38 -32.58 2.40 19.18
CA SER A 38 -33.04 1.92 20.49
C SER A 38 -33.02 0.39 20.64
N VAL A 39 -33.10 -0.34 19.52
CA VAL A 39 -33.11 -1.81 19.49
C VAL A 39 -31.76 -2.40 19.08
N THR A 40 -30.77 -1.55 18.77
CA THR A 40 -29.42 -1.98 18.38
C THR A 40 -28.51 -2.01 19.61
N GLY A 41 -28.01 -3.19 20.00
CA GLY A 41 -27.40 -3.42 21.33
C GLY A 41 -26.15 -2.62 21.71
N ASP A 42 -25.45 -1.98 20.77
CA ASP A 42 -24.29 -1.12 21.03
C ASP A 42 -24.63 0.38 21.17
N ARG A 43 -25.94 0.71 21.12
CA ARG A 43 -26.46 2.08 21.08
C ARG A 43 -27.47 2.30 22.20
N GLU A 44 -27.52 3.51 22.70
CA GLU A 44 -28.59 3.98 23.57
C GLU A 44 -29.39 5.08 22.86
N VAL A 45 -30.67 5.20 23.21
CA VAL A 45 -31.55 6.26 22.70
C VAL A 45 -30.84 7.61 22.80
N GLY A 46 -30.73 8.25 21.65
CA GLY A 46 -29.98 9.48 21.45
C GLY A 46 -30.60 10.71 22.09
N ALA A 47 -30.17 11.88 21.62
CA ALA A 47 -30.71 13.17 22.01
C ALA A 47 -30.98 14.04 20.79
N TYR A 48 -32.05 14.83 20.90
CA TYR A 48 -32.48 15.76 19.87
C TYR A 48 -32.06 17.17 20.25
N PHE A 49 -31.55 17.91 19.27
CA PHE A 49 -31.09 19.28 19.43
C PHE A 49 -31.72 20.17 18.36
N VAL A 50 -32.10 21.38 18.77
CA VAL A 50 -32.54 22.43 17.87
C VAL A 50 -31.65 23.66 18.10
N ALA A 51 -31.04 24.12 17.03
CA ALA A 51 -30.26 25.35 16.99
C ALA A 51 -31.15 26.49 16.47
N ARG A 52 -31.20 27.59 17.22
CA ARG A 52 -31.97 28.78 16.83
C ARG A 52 -31.10 30.03 16.84
N ARG A 53 -31.31 30.91 15.87
CA ARG A 53 -30.88 32.30 15.95
C ARG A 53 -32.13 33.13 16.16
N LYS A 54 -32.22 33.84 17.29
CA LYS A 54 -33.49 34.45 17.75
C LYS A 54 -34.62 33.40 17.83
N ALA A 55 -35.70 33.58 17.08
CA ALA A 55 -36.84 32.66 17.03
C ALA A 55 -36.71 31.60 15.94
N ASP A 56 -35.82 31.80 14.96
CA ASP A 56 -35.75 31.00 13.75
C ASP A 56 -34.87 29.78 13.95
N THR A 57 -35.35 28.61 13.51
CA THR A 57 -34.54 27.39 13.44
C THR A 57 -33.48 27.55 12.36
N VAL A 58 -32.21 27.32 12.69
CA VAL A 58 -31.09 27.34 11.75
C VAL A 58 -30.59 25.93 11.42
N ALA A 59 -30.62 25.04 12.40
CA ALA A 59 -30.27 23.64 12.21
C ALA A 59 -30.95 22.74 13.25
N VAL A 60 -31.09 21.48 12.92
CA VAL A 60 -31.56 20.42 13.81
C VAL A 60 -30.57 19.25 13.80
N MET A 61 -30.51 18.51 14.90
CA MET A 61 -29.61 17.36 14.99
C MET A 61 -30.17 16.30 15.95
N TYR A 62 -30.31 15.08 15.47
CA TYR A 62 -30.43 13.88 16.29
C TYR A 62 -29.05 13.23 16.40
N ALA A 63 -28.65 12.88 17.63
CA ALA A 63 -27.38 12.22 17.89
C ALA A 63 -27.57 10.98 18.77
N THR A 64 -27.20 9.82 18.25
CA THR A 64 -27.22 8.55 18.98
C THR A 64 -26.13 8.53 20.05
N LYS A 65 -26.41 7.93 21.20
CA LYS A 65 -25.37 7.65 22.19
C LYS A 65 -24.69 6.33 21.83
N MET A 66 -23.38 6.39 21.72
CA MET A 66 -22.55 5.25 21.34
C MET A 66 -21.64 4.86 22.51
N LYS A 67 -21.44 3.55 22.69
CA LYS A 67 -20.43 3.00 23.60
C LYS A 67 -19.59 1.98 22.85
N SER A 68 -18.34 2.32 22.56
CA SER A 68 -17.41 1.42 21.86
C SER A 68 -16.04 1.47 22.50
N SER A 69 -15.43 0.30 22.72
CA SER A 69 -14.07 0.17 23.30
C SER A 69 -13.86 0.94 24.62
N GLY A 70 -14.90 0.99 25.46
CA GLY A 70 -14.90 1.74 26.72
C GLY A 70 -15.07 3.25 26.60
N ILE A 71 -15.25 3.79 25.39
CA ILE A 71 -15.42 5.22 25.12
C ILE A 71 -16.90 5.50 24.86
N GLN A 72 -17.43 6.51 25.56
CA GLN A 72 -18.75 7.06 25.29
C GLN A 72 -18.62 8.29 24.38
N TYR A 73 -19.47 8.37 23.37
CA TYR A 73 -19.55 9.51 22.47
C TYR A 73 -20.95 9.64 21.89
N LEU A 74 -21.26 10.80 21.31
CA LEU A 74 -22.48 11.01 20.54
C LEU A 74 -22.18 10.94 19.04
N TRP A 75 -23.10 10.41 18.23
CA TRP A 75 -22.96 10.38 16.77
C TRP A 75 -24.23 10.88 16.07
N ALA A 76 -24.11 12.02 15.41
CA ALA A 76 -25.11 12.57 14.50
C ALA A 76 -24.77 12.20 13.04
N ARG A 77 -25.33 11.08 12.56
CA ARG A 77 -25.16 10.63 11.17
C ARG A 77 -25.88 11.58 10.21
N ASN A 78 -25.19 12.07 9.19
CA ASN A 78 -25.70 13.06 8.24
C ASN A 78 -26.25 14.35 8.89
N GLY A 79 -25.88 14.64 10.14
CA GLY A 79 -26.24 15.85 10.88
C GLY A 79 -25.01 16.70 11.20
N PRO A 80 -25.18 17.99 11.57
CA PRO A 80 -26.45 18.71 11.70
C PRO A 80 -27.14 18.97 10.35
N VAL A 81 -28.47 18.96 10.34
CA VAL A 81 -29.28 19.30 9.17
C VAL A 81 -29.57 20.79 9.19
N TRP A 82 -29.05 21.50 8.20
CA TRP A 82 -29.17 22.94 8.09
C TRP A 82 -30.43 23.34 7.32
N VAL A 83 -31.09 24.43 7.75
CA VAL A 83 -32.21 25.02 7.00
C VAL A 83 -31.74 25.66 5.71
N ASN A 84 -30.58 26.33 5.75
CA ASN A 84 -29.90 26.89 4.60
C ASN A 84 -28.41 26.53 4.67
N GLU A 85 -27.76 26.44 3.53
CA GLU A 85 -26.31 26.22 3.47
C GLU A 85 -25.57 27.27 4.32
N PRO A 86 -24.80 26.86 5.35
CA PRO A 86 -24.19 27.80 6.28
C PRO A 86 -22.94 28.45 5.68
N SER A 87 -22.63 29.67 6.10
CA SER A 87 -21.26 30.20 5.97
C SER A 87 -20.31 29.52 6.96
N ASP A 88 -19.00 29.57 6.69
CA ASP A 88 -17.97 29.00 7.58
C ASP A 88 -18.10 29.51 9.03
N ALA A 89 -18.36 30.81 9.19
CA ALA A 89 -18.55 31.44 10.48
C ALA A 89 -19.81 30.94 11.22
N GLU A 90 -20.90 30.68 10.50
CA GLU A 90 -22.14 30.14 11.07
C GLU A 90 -21.97 28.70 11.52
N GLU A 91 -21.24 27.90 10.75
CA GLU A 91 -20.92 26.53 11.13
C GLU A 91 -19.99 26.51 12.36
N ASP A 92 -18.97 27.37 12.47
CA ASP A 92 -18.14 27.46 13.69
C ASP A 92 -18.94 27.90 14.91
N GLU A 93 -19.87 28.84 14.71
CA GLU A 93 -20.77 29.31 15.75
C GLU A 93 -21.67 28.16 16.27
N LEU A 94 -22.26 27.40 15.35
CA LEU A 94 -23.06 26.21 15.72
C LEU A 94 -22.21 25.17 16.44
N LEU A 95 -21.02 24.85 15.94
CA LEU A 95 -20.13 23.86 16.56
C LEU A 95 -19.71 24.29 17.97
N THR A 96 -19.47 25.58 18.18
CA THR A 96 -19.18 26.14 19.50
C THR A 96 -20.37 25.97 20.45
N ALA A 97 -21.59 26.29 19.99
CA ALA A 97 -22.82 26.15 20.78
C ALA A 97 -23.16 24.68 21.07
N LEU A 98 -22.98 23.79 20.09
CA LEU A 98 -23.13 22.34 20.25
C LEU A 98 -22.14 21.80 21.27
N ARG A 99 -20.85 22.17 21.17
CA ARG A 99 -19.82 21.75 22.11
C ARG A 99 -20.18 22.14 23.54
N HIS A 100 -20.62 23.38 23.75
CA HIS A 100 -21.03 23.85 25.08
C HIS A 100 -22.23 23.06 25.61
N THR A 101 -23.29 22.95 24.82
CA THR A 101 -24.54 22.29 25.21
C THR A 101 -24.36 20.80 25.46
N VAL A 102 -23.69 20.11 24.54
CA VAL A 102 -23.47 18.66 24.64
C VAL A 102 -22.54 18.32 25.79
N ARG A 103 -21.47 19.11 26.03
CA ARG A 103 -20.59 18.87 27.18
C ARG A 103 -21.34 19.03 28.51
N LYS A 104 -22.32 19.95 28.59
CA LYS A 104 -23.14 20.15 29.78
C LYS A 104 -24.13 18.99 29.99
N GLU A 105 -24.82 18.56 28.93
CA GLU A 105 -25.85 17.52 28.99
C GLU A 105 -25.27 16.09 29.05
N PHE A 106 -24.08 15.88 28.47
CA PHE A 106 -23.42 14.58 28.34
C PHE A 106 -21.95 14.68 28.80
N PRO A 107 -21.69 14.88 30.10
CA PRO A 107 -20.34 15.14 30.61
C PRO A 107 -19.35 13.98 30.40
N LEU A 108 -19.84 12.75 30.26
CA LEU A 108 -19.03 11.55 30.01
C LEU A 108 -18.67 11.33 28.53
N ALA A 109 -19.34 12.03 27.61
CA ALA A 109 -19.03 11.90 26.18
C ALA A 109 -17.67 12.53 25.88
N ALA A 110 -16.77 11.77 25.25
CA ALA A 110 -15.44 12.25 24.89
C ALA A 110 -15.51 13.28 23.74
N PHE A 111 -16.35 13.00 22.74
CA PHE A 111 -16.56 13.81 21.55
C PHE A 111 -18.02 13.69 21.04
N LEU A 112 -18.41 14.63 20.18
CA LEU A 112 -19.60 14.54 19.34
C LEU A 112 -19.14 14.33 17.89
N ARG A 113 -19.49 13.20 17.29
CA ARG A 113 -19.26 12.94 15.88
C ARG A 113 -20.41 13.50 15.05
N LEU A 114 -20.09 14.32 14.06
CA LEU A 114 -21.05 14.96 13.16
C LEU A 114 -20.40 15.24 11.79
N HIS A 115 -21.17 15.70 10.82
CA HIS A 115 -20.66 16.10 9.51
C HIS A 115 -20.35 17.59 9.50
N SER A 116 -19.11 17.95 9.17
CA SER A 116 -18.68 19.34 9.07
C SER A 116 -17.62 19.52 8.00
N ARG A 117 -17.29 20.77 7.66
CA ARG A 117 -16.15 21.04 6.78
C ARG A 117 -14.82 20.53 7.38
N PRO A 118 -13.82 20.15 6.55
CA PRO A 118 -12.55 19.60 7.01
C PRO A 118 -11.75 20.47 7.98
N GLU A 119 -11.87 21.79 7.91
CA GLU A 119 -11.12 22.73 8.76
C GLU A 119 -12.00 23.43 9.80
N ALA A 120 -13.16 22.86 10.13
CA ALA A 120 -14.10 23.46 11.08
C ALA A 120 -13.52 23.52 12.50
N GLU A 121 -13.73 24.64 13.19
CA GLU A 121 -13.08 24.91 14.47
C GLU A 121 -13.44 23.85 15.53
N GLY A 122 -12.41 23.30 16.20
CA GLY A 122 -12.60 22.36 17.29
C GLY A 122 -12.94 20.92 16.86
N THR A 123 -13.02 20.64 15.56
CA THR A 123 -13.21 19.30 15.01
C THR A 123 -11.88 18.62 14.68
N ARG A 124 -11.89 17.28 14.62
CA ARG A 124 -10.74 16.45 14.26
C ARG A 124 -11.18 15.34 13.29
N PRO A 125 -10.26 14.75 12.52
CA PRO A 125 -10.57 13.54 11.75
C PRO A 125 -11.11 12.45 12.70
N ILE A 126 -12.03 11.62 12.22
CA ILE A 126 -12.72 10.62 13.05
C ILE A 126 -11.76 9.59 13.67
N ILE A 127 -11.97 9.28 14.95
CA ILE A 127 -11.15 8.34 15.74
C ILE A 127 -11.33 6.88 15.28
N SER A 128 -12.47 6.55 14.68
CA SER A 128 -12.86 5.19 14.30
C SER A 128 -13.91 5.23 13.18
N THR A 129 -14.07 4.15 12.41
CA THR A 129 -14.97 4.07 11.22
C THR A 129 -14.40 4.80 9.99
N ILE A 130 -14.99 4.55 8.82
CA ILE A 130 -14.67 5.21 7.54
C ILE A 130 -15.64 6.40 7.36
N THR A 131 -15.12 7.52 6.88
CA THR A 131 -15.91 8.66 6.39
C THR A 131 -15.73 8.76 4.87
N PHE A 132 -16.44 9.68 4.22
CA PHE A 132 -16.20 10.09 2.85
C PHE A 132 -16.59 11.56 2.70
N ASP A 133 -16.04 12.22 1.69
CA ASP A 133 -16.24 13.62 1.34
C ASP A 133 -16.80 13.80 -0.09
N ALA A 134 -17.07 12.69 -0.79
CA ALA A 134 -17.66 12.70 -2.11
C ALA A 134 -18.61 11.50 -2.28
N THR A 135 -19.70 11.72 -3.01
CA THR A 135 -20.67 10.69 -3.38
C THR A 135 -21.11 10.80 -4.84
N VAL A 136 -21.81 9.77 -5.33
CA VAL A 136 -22.43 9.74 -6.66
C VAL A 136 -23.94 9.71 -6.49
N VAL A 137 -24.61 10.76 -6.94
CA VAL A 137 -26.07 10.86 -6.91
C VAL A 137 -26.62 10.72 -8.33
N LEU A 138 -27.61 9.85 -8.48
CA LEU A 138 -28.38 9.67 -9.70
C LEU A 138 -29.61 10.57 -9.64
N ASP A 139 -29.85 11.28 -10.73
CA ASP A 139 -31.06 12.05 -10.97
C ASP A 139 -32.11 11.14 -11.64
N LEU A 140 -33.25 10.97 -10.97
CA LEU A 140 -34.33 10.07 -11.36
C LEU A 140 -35.49 10.75 -12.10
N GLU A 141 -35.36 12.04 -12.45
CA GLU A 141 -36.41 12.72 -13.21
C GLU A 141 -36.51 12.18 -14.64
N GLY A 142 -37.72 11.84 -15.06
CA GLY A 142 -38.02 11.37 -16.42
C GLY A 142 -38.34 9.88 -16.51
N ASP A 143 -38.51 9.41 -17.74
CA ASP A 143 -38.76 8.00 -18.05
C ASP A 143 -37.49 7.12 -17.92
N ASP A 144 -37.67 5.80 -18.05
CA ASP A 144 -36.61 4.80 -17.91
C ASP A 144 -35.38 5.09 -18.80
N GLU A 145 -35.61 5.52 -20.05
CA GLU A 145 -34.54 5.76 -21.01
C GLU A 145 -33.88 7.11 -20.76
N GLN A 146 -34.65 8.12 -20.33
CA GLN A 146 -34.13 9.41 -19.90
C GLN A 146 -33.18 9.26 -18.71
N ILE A 147 -33.54 8.48 -17.69
CA ILE A 147 -32.67 8.17 -16.54
C ILE A 147 -31.39 7.48 -17.01
N LEU A 148 -31.51 6.45 -17.86
CA LEU A 148 -30.35 5.75 -18.39
C LEU A 148 -29.44 6.70 -19.20
N SER A 149 -30.02 7.62 -19.97
CA SER A 149 -29.27 8.57 -20.80
C SER A 149 -28.35 9.48 -19.98
N LYS A 150 -28.71 9.79 -18.73
CA LYS A 150 -27.93 10.62 -17.80
C LYS A 150 -26.66 9.92 -17.29
N PHE A 151 -26.54 8.60 -17.42
CA PHE A 151 -25.32 7.88 -17.03
C PHE A 151 -24.18 8.20 -18.01
N LYS A 152 -22.92 8.02 -17.61
CA LYS A 152 -21.78 8.16 -18.54
C LYS A 152 -21.85 7.10 -19.64
N SER A 153 -21.21 7.37 -20.78
CA SER A 153 -21.16 6.44 -21.93
C SER A 153 -20.77 5.01 -21.53
N ARG A 154 -19.75 4.85 -20.66
CA ARG A 154 -19.34 3.56 -20.10
C ARG A 154 -20.47 2.90 -19.30
N GLY A 155 -21.08 3.63 -18.35
CA GLY A 155 -22.15 3.11 -17.52
C GLY A 155 -23.35 2.66 -18.34
N ARG A 156 -23.81 3.49 -19.29
CA ARG A 156 -24.90 3.14 -20.23
C ARG A 156 -24.63 1.87 -20.99
N ARG A 157 -23.42 1.75 -21.55
CA ARG A 157 -23.00 0.57 -22.30
C ARG A 157 -23.01 -0.68 -21.42
N ASP A 158 -22.44 -0.58 -20.22
CA ASP A 158 -22.33 -1.71 -19.29
C ASP A 158 -23.72 -2.16 -18.80
N VAL A 159 -24.61 -1.22 -18.44
CA VAL A 159 -26.01 -1.50 -18.08
C VAL A 159 -26.75 -2.18 -19.23
N ARG A 160 -26.68 -1.62 -20.45
CA ARG A 160 -27.32 -2.23 -21.64
C ARG A 160 -26.75 -3.60 -21.96
N LYS A 161 -25.47 -3.84 -21.68
CA LYS A 161 -24.84 -5.14 -21.84
C LYS A 161 -25.43 -6.13 -20.83
N SER A 162 -25.46 -5.78 -19.54
CA SER A 162 -26.04 -6.64 -18.50
C SER A 162 -27.53 -6.93 -18.77
N MET A 163 -28.31 -5.95 -19.23
CA MET A 163 -29.72 -6.19 -19.60
C MET A 163 -29.92 -7.16 -20.76
N ARG A 164 -28.93 -7.33 -21.65
CA ARG A 164 -29.02 -8.26 -22.79
C ARG A 164 -28.44 -9.64 -22.49
N GLU A 165 -27.37 -9.68 -21.71
CA GLU A 165 -26.55 -10.87 -21.53
C GLU A 165 -26.82 -11.59 -20.21
N SER A 166 -27.35 -10.88 -19.20
CA SER A 166 -27.60 -11.49 -17.91
C SER A 166 -28.93 -12.25 -17.89
N SER A 167 -28.92 -13.41 -17.25
CA SER A 167 -30.10 -14.20 -16.92
C SER A 167 -30.80 -13.73 -15.63
N LEU A 168 -30.24 -12.75 -14.91
CA LEU A 168 -30.72 -12.31 -13.61
C LEU A 168 -32.00 -11.47 -13.69
N GLU A 169 -32.99 -11.83 -12.89
CA GLU A 169 -34.19 -11.04 -12.63
C GLU A 169 -34.01 -10.18 -11.37
N VAL A 170 -34.19 -8.86 -11.50
CA VAL A 170 -34.08 -7.92 -10.38
C VAL A 170 -35.47 -7.53 -9.87
N ARG A 171 -35.74 -7.71 -8.57
CA ARG A 171 -37.04 -7.44 -7.96
C ARG A 171 -36.94 -6.95 -6.51
N ASP A 172 -38.00 -6.30 -6.03
CA ASP A 172 -38.20 -6.02 -4.61
C ASP A 172 -38.48 -7.35 -3.88
N GLU A 173 -37.57 -7.75 -3.00
CA GLU A 173 -37.68 -8.94 -2.14
C GLU A 173 -37.78 -8.58 -0.66
N THR A 174 -38.24 -7.37 -0.33
CA THR A 174 -38.33 -6.90 1.06
C THR A 174 -39.16 -7.83 1.94
N GLU A 175 -40.27 -8.37 1.43
CA GLU A 175 -41.11 -9.33 2.17
C GLU A 175 -40.39 -10.66 2.43
N ASN A 176 -39.67 -11.18 1.43
CA ASN A 176 -38.88 -12.40 1.57
C ASN A 176 -37.77 -12.22 2.61
N ALA A 177 -37.07 -11.08 2.54
CA ALA A 177 -36.00 -10.74 3.48
C ALA A 177 -36.51 -10.48 4.91
N LEU A 178 -37.73 -9.98 5.08
CA LEU A 178 -38.39 -9.86 6.39
C LEU A 178 -38.80 -11.22 6.97
N ALA A 179 -39.16 -12.18 6.10
CA ALA A 179 -39.50 -13.53 6.51
C ALA A 179 -38.25 -14.34 6.91
N ASP A 180 -37.19 -14.28 6.10
CA ASP A 180 -35.89 -14.89 6.40
C ASP A 180 -34.75 -14.12 5.71
N PHE A 181 -33.90 -13.47 6.51
CA PHE A 181 -32.75 -12.74 6.00
C PHE A 181 -31.52 -13.65 5.77
N SER A 182 -31.58 -14.93 6.15
CA SER A 182 -30.41 -15.82 6.16
C SER A 182 -29.76 -15.99 4.78
N PRO A 183 -30.50 -16.20 3.67
CA PRO A 183 -29.90 -16.33 2.34
C PRO A 183 -29.18 -15.04 1.88
N TYR A 184 -29.70 -13.87 2.25
CA TYR A 184 -29.07 -12.58 1.95
C TYR A 184 -27.81 -12.40 2.79
N TYR A 185 -27.84 -12.82 4.05
CA TYR A 185 -26.69 -12.73 4.93
C TYR A 185 -25.52 -13.60 4.48
N GLU A 186 -25.78 -14.80 3.96
CA GLU A 186 -24.75 -15.67 3.38
C GLU A 186 -23.99 -14.97 2.25
N VAL A 187 -24.72 -14.32 1.33
CA VAL A 187 -24.12 -13.52 0.23
C VAL A 187 -23.31 -12.34 0.77
N MET A 188 -23.74 -11.71 1.87
CA MET A 188 -22.97 -10.65 2.55
C MET A 188 -21.70 -11.19 3.21
N GLN A 189 -21.74 -12.37 3.83
CA GLN A 189 -20.55 -13.00 4.41
C GLN A 189 -19.54 -13.40 3.33
N GLU A 190 -20.01 -13.92 2.20
CA GLU A 190 -19.16 -14.20 1.04
C GLU A 190 -18.52 -12.93 0.48
N THR A 191 -19.33 -11.87 0.29
CA THR A 191 -18.86 -10.55 -0.15
C THR A 191 -17.80 -10.00 0.80
N ALA A 192 -18.07 -10.04 2.11
CA ALA A 192 -17.18 -9.52 3.13
C ALA A 192 -15.86 -10.29 3.22
N LYS A 193 -15.91 -11.63 3.07
CA LYS A 193 -14.72 -12.48 2.99
C LYS A 193 -13.87 -12.18 1.76
N ARG A 194 -14.51 -11.99 0.60
CA ARG A 194 -13.81 -11.65 -0.66
C ARG A 194 -13.17 -10.27 -0.60
N ASP A 195 -13.90 -9.28 -0.09
CA ASP A 195 -13.51 -7.87 -0.16
C ASP A 195 -12.77 -7.39 1.10
N GLY A 196 -12.62 -8.26 2.11
CA GLY A 196 -11.76 -8.04 3.28
C GLY A 196 -12.34 -7.09 4.34
N PHE A 197 -13.64 -7.15 4.62
CA PHE A 197 -14.29 -6.37 5.68
C PHE A 197 -15.13 -7.25 6.64
N PHE A 198 -15.54 -6.67 7.77
CA PHE A 198 -16.46 -7.34 8.71
C PHE A 198 -17.89 -6.80 8.50
N PRO A 199 -18.86 -7.64 8.11
CA PRO A 199 -20.22 -7.18 7.92
C PRO A 199 -20.90 -6.99 9.29
N PRO A 200 -21.90 -6.09 9.41
CA PRO A 200 -22.79 -6.09 10.57
C PRO A 200 -23.41 -7.47 10.81
N GLU A 201 -23.83 -7.73 12.05
CA GLU A 201 -24.57 -8.96 12.38
C GLU A 201 -25.90 -9.03 11.63
N LYS A 202 -26.37 -10.24 11.30
CA LYS A 202 -27.63 -10.48 10.56
C LYS A 202 -28.81 -9.70 11.15
N HIS A 203 -28.93 -9.72 12.47
CA HIS A 203 -30.02 -9.07 13.19
C HIS A 203 -30.08 -7.55 12.97
N TYR A 204 -28.96 -6.90 12.63
CA TYR A 204 -28.95 -5.48 12.33
C TYR A 204 -29.75 -5.16 11.06
N PHE A 205 -29.60 -5.96 10.00
CA PHE A 205 -30.37 -5.81 8.76
C PHE A 205 -31.86 -6.06 9.00
N GLU A 206 -32.19 -7.11 9.74
CA GLU A 206 -33.58 -7.40 10.15
C GLU A 206 -34.19 -6.23 10.93
N SER A 207 -33.41 -5.61 11.82
CA SER A 207 -33.84 -4.47 12.62
C SER A 207 -34.11 -3.24 11.75
N ILE A 208 -33.27 -2.96 10.75
CA ILE A 208 -33.51 -1.88 9.77
C ILE A 208 -34.86 -2.09 9.08
N LEU A 209 -35.09 -3.29 8.53
CA LEU A 209 -36.32 -3.58 7.78
C LEU A 209 -37.58 -3.48 8.67
N LYS A 210 -37.49 -3.93 9.92
CA LYS A 210 -38.60 -3.88 10.88
C LYS A 210 -38.87 -2.46 11.37
N SER A 211 -37.83 -1.71 11.74
CA SER A 211 -37.96 -0.36 12.33
C SER A 211 -38.31 0.70 11.30
N LEU A 212 -37.72 0.65 10.10
CA LEU A 212 -38.00 1.64 9.05
C LEU A 212 -39.26 1.28 8.25
N GLY A 213 -39.58 -0.01 8.13
CA GLY A 213 -40.70 -0.48 7.32
C GLY A 213 -40.49 -0.30 5.81
N ARG A 214 -41.46 -0.77 5.03
CA ARG A 214 -41.40 -0.82 3.55
C ARG A 214 -41.53 0.54 2.85
N ASP A 215 -41.94 1.55 3.60
CA ASP A 215 -42.05 2.92 3.10
C ASP A 215 -40.68 3.61 3.09
N ARG A 216 -39.75 3.17 3.96
CA ARG A 216 -38.45 3.81 4.17
C ARG A 216 -37.27 2.87 4.00
N SER A 217 -37.50 1.59 3.75
CA SER A 217 -36.46 0.60 3.47
C SER A 217 -36.92 -0.45 2.44
N MET A 218 -35.98 -0.95 1.65
CA MET A 218 -36.24 -1.97 0.62
C MET A 218 -35.04 -2.90 0.46
N ILE A 219 -35.29 -4.19 0.26
CA ILE A 219 -34.31 -5.14 -0.29
C ILE A 219 -34.60 -5.36 -1.77
N VAL A 220 -33.66 -4.99 -2.62
CA VAL A 220 -33.68 -5.33 -4.04
C VAL A 220 -32.73 -6.50 -4.25
N ALA A 221 -33.18 -7.55 -4.91
CA ALA A 221 -32.38 -8.75 -5.16
C ALA A 221 -32.37 -9.14 -6.63
N ALA A 222 -31.26 -9.70 -7.08
CA ALA A 222 -31.04 -10.23 -8.41
C ALA A 222 -30.91 -11.76 -8.35
N ARG A 223 -31.77 -12.49 -9.07
CA ARG A 223 -31.80 -13.97 -9.06
C ARG A 223 -31.75 -14.61 -10.43
N ALA A 224 -31.10 -15.77 -10.54
CA ALA A 224 -31.24 -16.69 -11.67
C ALA A 224 -32.14 -17.85 -11.22
N GLY A 225 -33.43 -17.78 -11.56
CA GLY A 225 -34.42 -18.69 -10.98
C GLY A 225 -34.53 -18.51 -9.46
N ASP A 226 -34.26 -19.57 -8.70
CA ASP A 226 -34.28 -19.54 -7.24
C ASP A 226 -32.95 -19.11 -6.61
N GLU A 227 -31.86 -19.07 -7.38
CA GLU A 227 -30.52 -18.77 -6.87
C GLU A 227 -30.31 -17.26 -6.71
N LEU A 228 -29.90 -16.82 -5.51
CA LEU A 228 -29.62 -15.40 -5.21
C LEU A 228 -28.22 -15.04 -5.68
N GLY A 229 -28.09 -14.11 -6.62
CA GLY A 229 -26.79 -13.64 -7.14
C GLY A 229 -26.29 -12.36 -6.44
N ALA A 230 -27.19 -11.44 -6.14
CA ALA A 230 -26.85 -10.17 -5.51
C ALA A 230 -28.06 -9.55 -4.82
N TRP A 231 -27.81 -8.65 -3.87
CA TRP A 231 -28.85 -7.83 -3.26
C TRP A 231 -28.34 -6.47 -2.79
N SER A 232 -29.25 -5.53 -2.56
CA SER A 232 -28.97 -4.23 -1.96
C SER A 232 -30.07 -3.79 -1.00
N LEU A 233 -29.66 -3.21 0.13
CA LEU A 233 -30.54 -2.55 1.08
C LEU A 233 -30.57 -1.06 0.77
N LEU A 234 -31.75 -0.60 0.38
CA LEU A 234 -32.02 0.79 0.06
C LEU A 234 -32.79 1.43 1.21
N THR A 235 -32.48 2.67 1.54
CA THR A 235 -33.23 3.48 2.51
C THR A 235 -33.79 4.73 1.84
N MET A 236 -34.99 5.15 2.21
CA MET A 236 -35.72 6.25 1.57
C MET A 236 -36.14 7.28 2.62
N SER A 237 -35.94 8.56 2.31
CA SER A 237 -36.39 9.68 3.13
C SER A 237 -36.62 10.92 2.27
N ASP A 238 -37.75 11.60 2.47
CA ASP A 238 -38.10 12.91 1.91
C ASP A 238 -37.76 13.08 0.42
N GLY A 239 -38.19 12.12 -0.41
CA GLY A 239 -38.01 12.15 -1.87
C GLY A 239 -36.63 11.70 -2.37
N GLY A 240 -35.72 11.28 -1.48
CA GLY A 240 -34.44 10.69 -1.84
C GLY A 240 -34.31 9.23 -1.41
N ALA A 241 -33.49 8.47 -2.11
CA ALA A 241 -33.09 7.11 -1.76
C ALA A 241 -31.57 6.99 -1.62
N GLN A 242 -31.11 6.05 -0.80
CA GLN A 242 -29.69 5.75 -0.59
C GLN A 242 -29.44 4.25 -0.71
N ARG A 243 -28.35 3.85 -1.37
CA ARG A 243 -27.90 2.46 -1.46
C ARG A 243 -26.97 2.13 -0.29
N MET A 244 -27.56 1.83 0.87
CA MET A 244 -26.84 1.72 2.14
C MET A 244 -25.91 0.50 2.22
N TYR A 245 -26.37 -0.67 1.78
CA TYR A 245 -25.56 -1.88 1.69
C TYR A 245 -25.80 -2.61 0.37
N ALA A 246 -24.79 -3.33 -0.11
CA ALA A 246 -24.88 -4.20 -1.28
C ALA A 246 -23.97 -5.40 -1.11
N ALA A 247 -24.40 -6.55 -1.62
CA ALA A 247 -23.64 -7.78 -1.62
C ALA A 247 -23.88 -8.58 -2.90
N THR A 248 -22.85 -9.28 -3.35
CA THR A 248 -22.82 -9.98 -4.64
C THR A 248 -21.96 -11.22 -4.48
N ASN A 249 -22.46 -12.40 -4.82
CA ASN A 249 -21.70 -13.65 -4.80
C ASN A 249 -21.03 -13.93 -6.16
N GLU A 250 -20.40 -15.09 -6.30
CA GLU A 250 -19.78 -15.52 -7.56
C GLU A 250 -20.75 -15.51 -8.76
N LEU A 251 -21.97 -16.04 -8.62
CA LEU A 251 -23.00 -16.00 -9.67
C LEU A 251 -23.26 -14.55 -10.11
N GLY A 252 -23.52 -13.65 -9.16
CA GLY A 252 -23.78 -12.25 -9.45
C GLY A 252 -22.61 -11.54 -10.12
N LEU A 253 -21.36 -11.92 -9.82
CA LEU A 253 -20.17 -11.38 -10.48
C LEU A 253 -20.05 -11.86 -11.93
N GLN A 254 -20.24 -13.16 -12.18
CA GLN A 254 -20.19 -13.75 -13.52
C GLN A 254 -21.26 -13.13 -14.44
N GLU A 255 -22.44 -12.89 -13.89
CA GLU A 255 -23.62 -12.35 -14.57
C GLU A 255 -23.65 -10.80 -14.62
N ARG A 256 -22.63 -10.11 -14.08
CA ARG A 256 -22.54 -8.63 -14.05
C ARG A 256 -23.74 -7.97 -13.33
N ALA A 257 -24.21 -8.58 -12.25
CA ALA A 257 -25.38 -8.14 -11.48
C ALA A 257 -25.30 -6.68 -11.04
N ASN A 258 -24.11 -6.21 -10.63
CA ASN A 258 -23.93 -4.88 -10.06
C ASN A 258 -24.39 -3.74 -11.00
N ASP A 259 -24.13 -3.88 -12.30
CA ASP A 259 -24.52 -2.87 -13.29
C ASP A 259 -26.02 -2.90 -13.57
N LEU A 260 -26.58 -4.09 -13.69
CA LEU A 260 -28.02 -4.29 -13.86
C LEU A 260 -28.79 -3.75 -12.65
N MET A 261 -28.32 -4.08 -11.45
CA MET A 261 -28.94 -3.73 -10.19
C MET A 261 -29.02 -2.22 -9.99
N VAL A 262 -27.94 -1.45 -10.16
CA VAL A 262 -27.99 0.01 -9.94
C VAL A 262 -29.07 0.68 -10.79
N TYR A 263 -29.21 0.27 -12.05
CA TYR A 263 -30.26 0.81 -12.92
C TYR A 263 -31.66 0.37 -12.47
N LYS A 264 -31.86 -0.91 -12.19
CA LYS A 264 -33.17 -1.42 -11.75
C LYS A 264 -33.60 -0.89 -10.38
N GLU A 265 -32.67 -0.78 -9.44
CA GLU A 265 -32.86 -0.12 -8.14
C GLU A 265 -33.31 1.34 -8.33
N ALA A 266 -32.66 2.09 -9.23
CA ALA A 266 -33.03 3.47 -9.54
C ALA A 266 -34.47 3.60 -10.04
N LEU A 267 -34.93 2.69 -10.90
CA LEU A 267 -36.33 2.65 -11.37
C LEU A 267 -37.29 2.31 -10.22
N LEU A 268 -36.97 1.31 -9.39
CA LEU A 268 -37.82 0.89 -8.27
C LEU A 268 -38.02 2.00 -7.22
N VAL A 269 -36.96 2.73 -6.87
CA VAL A 269 -37.09 3.85 -5.91
C VAL A 269 -37.76 5.07 -6.54
N ARG A 270 -37.59 5.31 -7.84
CA ARG A 270 -38.36 6.33 -8.57
C ARG A 270 -39.86 6.03 -8.54
N ASP A 271 -40.25 4.78 -8.77
CA ASP A 271 -41.65 4.36 -8.73
C ASP A 271 -42.27 4.49 -7.32
N LYS A 272 -41.43 4.56 -6.29
CA LYS A 272 -41.80 4.94 -4.91
C LYS A 272 -41.81 6.45 -4.64
N GLY A 273 -41.60 7.28 -5.65
CA GLY A 273 -41.65 8.74 -5.57
C GLY A 273 -40.32 9.41 -5.23
N CYS A 274 -39.19 8.69 -5.27
CA CYS A 274 -37.88 9.32 -5.12
C CYS A 274 -37.46 10.03 -6.41
N THR A 275 -36.85 11.21 -6.28
CA THR A 275 -36.27 11.98 -7.39
C THR A 275 -34.74 11.86 -7.45
N THR A 276 -34.12 11.37 -6.38
CA THR A 276 -32.66 11.16 -6.31
C THR A 276 -32.31 9.81 -5.72
N PHE A 277 -31.21 9.22 -6.19
CA PHE A 277 -30.66 7.98 -5.66
C PHE A 277 -29.15 8.10 -5.43
N ASP A 278 -28.75 8.11 -4.15
CA ASP A 278 -27.38 8.27 -3.70
C ASP A 278 -26.69 6.91 -3.55
N LEU A 279 -25.60 6.71 -4.27
CA LEU A 279 -24.78 5.48 -4.21
C LEU A 279 -23.80 5.49 -3.03
N MET A 280 -23.81 6.52 -2.19
CA MET A 280 -22.94 6.71 -1.03
C MET A 280 -21.44 6.83 -1.42
N GLY A 281 -20.59 6.98 -0.41
CA GLY A 281 -19.18 7.36 -0.54
C GLY A 281 -18.38 6.72 -1.67
N ILE A 282 -17.58 7.55 -2.34
CA ILE A 282 -16.47 7.16 -3.21
C ILE A 282 -15.13 7.56 -2.57
N GLY A 283 -14.03 7.01 -3.08
CA GLY A 283 -12.69 7.29 -2.60
C GLY A 283 -12.14 8.65 -3.03
N SER A 284 -11.39 9.24 -2.11
CA SER A 284 -10.66 10.50 -2.22
C SER A 284 -9.37 10.41 -1.41
N ASP A 285 -8.59 11.50 -1.36
CA ASP A 285 -7.42 11.58 -0.49
C ASP A 285 -7.79 11.40 1.00
N LEU A 286 -9.00 11.81 1.40
CA LEU A 286 -9.51 11.62 2.76
C LEU A 286 -9.86 10.15 3.03
N SER A 287 -10.27 9.40 2.01
CA SER A 287 -10.84 8.05 2.17
C SER A 287 -10.32 7.09 1.10
N PRO A 288 -9.00 6.80 1.10
CA PRO A 288 -8.35 6.05 0.03
C PRO A 288 -8.83 4.59 -0.05
N SER A 289 -9.33 4.02 1.05
CA SER A 289 -9.90 2.66 1.06
C SER A 289 -11.13 2.50 0.16
N LEU A 290 -11.81 3.60 -0.18
CA LEU A 290 -12.97 3.59 -1.06
C LEU A 290 -12.60 3.80 -2.55
N LEU A 291 -11.31 3.97 -2.89
CA LEU A 291 -10.87 4.24 -4.28
C LEU A 291 -11.26 3.14 -5.27
N SER A 292 -11.31 1.89 -4.80
CA SER A 292 -11.77 0.75 -5.61
C SER A 292 -13.22 0.91 -6.07
N LEU A 293 -14.05 1.65 -5.33
CA LEU A 293 -15.45 1.90 -5.66
C LEU A 293 -15.60 2.97 -6.75
N ASN A 294 -14.56 3.76 -7.04
CA ASN A 294 -14.64 4.86 -8.01
C ASN A 294 -14.90 4.34 -9.42
N GLU A 295 -14.21 3.27 -9.82
CA GLU A 295 -14.37 2.68 -11.15
C GLU A 295 -15.80 2.19 -11.38
N PHE A 296 -16.42 1.65 -10.32
CA PHE A 296 -17.80 1.19 -10.35
C PHE A 296 -18.80 2.34 -10.31
N LYS A 297 -18.80 3.17 -9.25
CA LYS A 297 -19.87 4.14 -8.99
C LYS A 297 -19.86 5.32 -9.97
N THR A 298 -18.69 5.84 -10.33
CA THR A 298 -18.59 7.10 -11.09
C THR A 298 -19.06 6.98 -12.54
N LYS A 299 -19.36 5.78 -13.04
CA LYS A 299 -19.90 5.57 -14.40
C LYS A 299 -21.41 5.80 -14.50
N PHE A 300 -22.12 5.85 -13.37
CA PHE A 300 -23.57 6.02 -13.34
C PHE A 300 -24.02 7.48 -13.29
N SER A 301 -23.12 8.45 -13.06
CA SER A 301 -23.44 9.88 -13.12
C SER A 301 -22.27 10.67 -13.72
N ASN A 302 -22.60 11.80 -14.35
CA ASN A 302 -21.61 12.78 -14.81
C ASN A 302 -21.05 13.62 -13.66
N GLU A 303 -21.79 13.71 -12.56
CA GLU A 303 -21.46 14.58 -11.44
C GLU A 303 -21.04 13.77 -10.21
N ILE A 304 -20.00 14.27 -9.55
CA ILE A 304 -19.57 13.82 -8.23
C ILE A 304 -19.99 14.92 -7.26
N LYS A 305 -20.80 14.58 -6.27
CA LYS A 305 -21.30 15.55 -5.30
C LYS A 305 -20.37 15.59 -4.09
N PRO A 306 -19.73 16.74 -3.79
CA PRO A 306 -18.99 16.88 -2.54
C PRO A 306 -19.96 16.85 -1.36
N VAL A 307 -19.56 16.21 -0.27
CA VAL A 307 -20.33 16.13 0.98
C VAL A 307 -19.43 16.44 2.16
N ARG A 308 -20.02 16.96 3.25
CA ARG A 308 -19.27 17.18 4.49
C ARG A 308 -18.88 15.84 5.10
N PRO A 309 -17.58 15.55 5.32
CA PRO A 309 -17.18 14.31 5.98
C PRO A 309 -17.59 14.32 7.45
N ALA A 310 -17.75 13.12 8.02
CA ALA A 310 -17.86 12.95 9.45
C ALA A 310 -16.53 13.36 10.13
N ARG A 311 -16.65 14.08 11.25
CA ARG A 311 -15.56 14.59 12.08
C ARG A 311 -15.93 14.53 13.56
N ASP A 312 -14.93 14.47 14.42
CA ASP A 312 -15.10 14.41 15.87
C ASP A 312 -14.90 15.81 16.48
N LEU A 313 -16.00 16.43 16.94
CA LEU A 313 -16.00 17.66 17.72
C LEU A 313 -15.57 17.36 19.16
N ALA A 314 -14.40 17.87 19.55
CA ALA A 314 -13.80 17.57 20.84
C ALA A 314 -14.58 18.22 22.00
N LEU A 315 -15.25 17.44 22.84
CA LEU A 315 -15.93 17.95 24.03
C LEU A 315 -14.90 18.24 25.14
N HIS A 316 -14.00 17.28 25.36
CA HIS A 316 -12.85 17.38 26.27
C HIS A 316 -11.54 17.29 25.49
N ARG A 317 -10.78 18.40 25.43
CA ARG A 317 -9.58 18.51 24.57
C ARG A 317 -8.50 17.47 24.92
N SER A 318 -8.26 17.24 26.21
CA SER A 318 -7.23 16.30 26.68
C SER A 318 -7.56 14.85 26.33
N VAL A 319 -8.80 14.41 26.61
CA VAL A 319 -9.27 13.05 26.30
C VAL A 319 -9.26 12.80 24.79
N THR A 320 -9.80 13.74 24.00
CA THR A 320 -9.86 13.59 22.54
C THR A 320 -8.46 13.60 21.92
N ALA A 321 -7.51 14.37 22.48
CA ALA A 321 -6.12 14.36 22.03
C ALA A 321 -5.42 13.02 22.30
N LEU A 322 -5.61 12.42 23.48
CA LEU A 322 -5.09 11.10 23.79
C LEU A 322 -5.69 10.02 22.88
N LEU A 323 -7.00 10.10 22.61
CA LEU A 323 -7.67 9.18 21.69
C LEU A 323 -7.20 9.36 20.23
N SER A 324 -6.97 10.60 19.80
CA SER A 324 -6.40 10.89 18.48
C SER A 324 -4.98 10.32 18.36
N LEU A 325 -4.15 10.48 19.40
CA LEU A 325 -2.81 9.91 19.43
C LEU A 325 -2.86 8.38 19.41
N ARG A 326 -3.75 7.77 20.20
CA ARG A 326 -3.98 6.32 20.19
C ARG A 326 -4.47 5.85 18.82
N ARG A 327 -5.35 6.61 18.13
CA ARG A 327 -5.73 6.33 16.75
C ARG A 327 -4.53 6.49 15.84
N ASP A 328 -3.77 7.58 15.88
CA ASP A 328 -2.64 7.78 14.97
C ASP A 328 -1.58 6.70 15.17
N VAL A 329 -1.38 6.22 16.41
CA VAL A 329 -0.60 5.03 16.73
C VAL A 329 -1.26 3.77 16.17
N LYS A 330 -2.57 3.58 16.38
CA LYS A 330 -3.34 2.44 15.85
C LYS A 330 -3.42 2.42 14.32
N ASP A 331 -3.51 3.54 13.63
CA ASP A 331 -3.54 3.70 12.18
C ASP A 331 -2.13 3.63 11.60
N LYS A 332 -1.12 4.05 12.38
CA LYS A 332 0.27 3.70 12.09
C LYS A 332 0.52 2.21 12.31
N LEU A 333 -0.18 1.54 13.22
CA LEU A 333 -0.11 0.08 13.43
C LEU A 333 -1.02 -0.70 12.46
N ALA A 334 -2.14 -0.13 12.01
CA ALA A 334 -3.14 -0.75 11.12
C ALA A 334 -2.80 -0.52 9.65
N ARG A 335 -2.07 0.56 9.33
CA ARG A 335 -1.28 0.62 8.08
C ARG A 335 -0.22 -0.48 8.01
N TYR A 336 0.01 -1.19 9.12
CA TYR A 336 0.89 -2.34 9.25
C TYR A 336 0.14 -3.63 9.67
N GLN A 337 -1.18 -3.59 9.86
CA GLN A 337 -2.01 -4.74 10.21
C GLN A 337 -3.24 -4.77 9.29
N MET A 338 -3.15 -5.59 8.25
CA MET A 338 -4.28 -6.10 7.44
C MET A 338 -5.01 -7.22 8.23
N PRO A 339 -6.22 -7.67 7.81
CA PRO A 339 -7.21 -8.32 8.67
C PRO A 339 -6.75 -9.61 9.34
N GLU A 340 -7.33 -9.88 10.51
CA GLU A 340 -7.20 -11.07 11.39
C GLU A 340 -7.63 -12.42 10.74
N SER A 341 -7.71 -12.49 9.40
CA SER A 341 -8.09 -13.69 8.66
C SER A 341 -7.00 -14.17 7.69
N THR A 342 -5.76 -14.28 8.14
CA THR A 342 -4.90 -15.39 7.71
C THR A 342 -4.90 -16.42 8.82
N ARG A 343 -5.94 -17.28 8.84
CA ARG A 343 -5.83 -18.61 9.48
C ARG A 343 -4.52 -19.21 8.99
N GLU A 344 -3.57 -19.41 9.91
CA GLU A 344 -2.25 -20.00 9.72
C GLU A 344 -1.79 -20.11 8.26
N ALA A 345 -0.90 -19.20 7.82
CA ALA A 345 -0.28 -19.31 6.51
C ALA A 345 0.17 -20.77 6.28
N LYS A 346 -0.34 -21.41 5.21
CA LYS A 346 0.08 -22.76 4.80
C LYS A 346 1.52 -22.79 4.26
N PHE A 347 2.22 -21.66 4.33
CA PHE A 347 3.60 -21.52 3.95
C PHE A 347 4.38 -20.79 5.03
N LEU A 348 5.70 -20.98 5.03
CA LEU A 348 6.65 -20.34 5.94
C LEU A 348 7.82 -19.78 5.13
N PRO A 349 8.10 -18.47 5.18
CA PRO A 349 9.28 -17.90 4.55
C PRO A 349 10.57 -18.34 5.24
N VAL A 350 11.55 -18.75 4.45
CA VAL A 350 12.90 -19.14 4.89
C VAL A 350 13.91 -18.28 4.13
N ILE A 351 14.58 -17.38 4.85
CA ILE A 351 15.54 -16.44 4.29
C ILE A 351 16.95 -16.83 4.74
N ILE A 352 17.82 -17.17 3.80
CA ILE A 352 19.26 -17.32 4.09
C ILE A 352 19.90 -15.94 4.05
N GLY A 353 20.14 -15.37 5.23
CA GLY A 353 20.65 -14.01 5.38
C GLY A 353 20.47 -13.45 6.78
N GLY A 354 21.40 -12.58 7.18
CA GLY A 354 21.42 -11.98 8.53
C GLY A 354 21.38 -10.45 8.57
N GLY A 355 21.50 -9.77 7.43
CA GLY A 355 21.65 -8.32 7.42
C GLY A 355 20.33 -7.56 7.45
N ILE A 356 20.44 -6.24 7.24
CA ILE A 356 19.30 -5.32 7.15
C ILE A 356 18.41 -5.69 5.95
N GLU A 357 19.01 -6.18 4.88
CA GLU A 357 18.31 -6.65 3.69
C GLU A 357 17.42 -7.86 3.96
N ALA A 358 17.87 -8.82 4.78
CA ALA A 358 17.08 -9.98 5.16
C ALA A 358 15.91 -9.57 6.07
N TYR A 359 16.15 -8.68 7.03
CA TYR A 359 15.08 -8.10 7.85
C TYR A 359 14.03 -7.37 6.99
N ALA A 360 14.45 -6.59 6.00
CA ALA A 360 13.52 -5.87 5.12
C ALA A 360 12.62 -6.83 4.33
N LEU A 361 13.15 -7.97 3.87
CA LEU A 361 12.37 -9.02 3.22
C LEU A 361 11.42 -9.71 4.22
N ALA A 362 11.91 -10.08 5.40
CA ALA A 362 11.10 -10.70 6.45
C ALA A 362 9.92 -9.82 6.85
N ARG A 363 10.16 -8.52 7.04
CA ARG A 363 9.11 -7.53 7.29
C ARG A 363 8.08 -7.51 6.17
N GLN A 364 8.49 -7.54 4.91
CA GLN A 364 7.55 -7.51 3.78
C GLN A 364 6.66 -8.77 3.70
N PHE A 365 7.16 -9.93 4.14
CA PHE A 365 6.32 -11.12 4.34
C PHE A 365 5.35 -10.93 5.51
N ASN A 366 5.82 -10.42 6.64
CA ASN A 366 5.01 -10.22 7.83
C ASN A 366 3.90 -9.17 7.61
N ASP A 367 4.26 -8.00 7.06
CA ASP A 367 3.33 -6.91 6.74
C ASP A 367 2.19 -7.38 5.80
N GLU A 368 2.46 -8.33 4.90
CA GLU A 368 1.48 -8.84 3.92
C GLU A 368 0.63 -9.99 4.44
N PHE A 369 1.27 -10.97 5.08
CA PHE A 369 0.68 -12.28 5.34
C PHE A 369 0.49 -12.57 6.83
N ASN A 370 0.99 -11.69 7.70
CA ASN A 370 1.03 -11.89 9.14
C ASN A 370 1.66 -13.24 9.54
N THR A 371 2.73 -13.63 8.83
CA THR A 371 3.48 -14.87 9.08
C THR A 371 4.76 -14.59 9.85
N GLY A 372 5.18 -15.56 10.66
CA GLY A 372 6.57 -15.64 11.11
C GLY A 372 7.52 -15.95 9.95
N VAL A 373 8.80 -15.66 10.13
CA VAL A 373 9.84 -15.85 9.09
C VAL A 373 11.06 -16.50 9.74
N ILE A 374 11.63 -17.52 9.10
CA ILE A 374 12.91 -18.08 9.51
C ILE A 374 14.04 -17.32 8.81
N CYS A 375 15.00 -16.82 9.58
CA CYS A 375 16.25 -16.27 9.05
C CYS A 375 17.42 -17.19 9.43
N ILE A 376 18.12 -17.73 8.44
CA ILE A 376 19.31 -18.56 8.64
C ILE A 376 20.55 -17.68 8.51
N SER A 377 21.31 -17.54 9.60
CA SER A 377 22.55 -16.74 9.60
C SER A 377 23.50 -17.12 10.72
N ARG A 378 24.82 -17.09 10.46
CA ARG A 378 25.84 -17.24 11.52
C ARG A 378 25.96 -15.99 12.39
N ALA A 379 25.66 -14.83 11.85
CA ALA A 379 25.85 -13.53 12.51
C ALA A 379 24.72 -12.58 12.12
N PRO A 380 23.52 -12.73 12.73
CA PRO A 380 22.39 -11.87 12.44
C PRO A 380 22.64 -10.44 12.93
N SER A 381 22.06 -9.48 12.23
CA SER A 381 21.99 -8.10 12.67
C SER A 381 21.09 -7.98 13.91
N GLN A 382 21.32 -6.94 14.73
CA GLN A 382 20.45 -6.66 15.88
C GLN A 382 18.99 -6.41 15.47
N ALA A 383 18.73 -6.00 14.22
CA ALA A 383 17.37 -5.88 13.70
C ALA A 383 16.67 -7.24 13.52
N ILE A 384 17.41 -8.33 13.30
CA ILE A 384 16.86 -9.69 13.26
C ILE A 384 16.72 -10.24 14.67
N VAL A 385 17.78 -10.12 15.50
CA VAL A 385 17.79 -10.67 16.87
C VAL A 385 16.68 -10.07 17.75
N LEU A 386 16.36 -8.80 17.55
CA LEU A 386 15.35 -8.07 18.34
C LEU A 386 13.98 -8.02 17.65
N SER A 387 13.71 -8.90 16.69
CA SER A 387 12.42 -8.95 15.99
C SER A 387 11.45 -9.91 16.69
N ASP A 388 10.17 -9.54 16.73
CA ASP A 388 9.10 -10.35 17.34
C ASP A 388 8.53 -11.43 16.41
N PHE A 389 8.80 -11.35 15.11
CA PHE A 389 8.24 -12.27 14.10
C PHE A 389 9.31 -13.05 13.32
N ILE A 390 10.59 -12.87 13.64
CA ILE A 390 11.69 -13.60 13.00
C ILE A 390 12.21 -14.66 13.97
N ASP A 391 12.16 -15.91 13.54
CA ASP A 391 12.90 -16.99 14.18
C ASP A 391 14.30 -17.08 13.54
N TRP A 392 15.34 -16.90 14.35
CA TRP A 392 16.71 -16.94 13.88
C TRP A 392 17.31 -18.32 14.12
N VAL A 393 17.80 -18.93 13.05
CA VAL A 393 18.48 -20.22 13.08
C VAL A 393 19.96 -20.01 12.78
N GLN A 394 20.81 -20.51 13.69
CA GLN A 394 22.25 -20.51 13.51
C GLN A 394 22.68 -21.81 12.80
N PRO A 395 23.21 -21.72 11.56
CA PRO A 395 23.67 -22.90 10.84
C PRO A 395 25.05 -23.37 11.34
N VAL A 396 25.32 -24.66 11.19
CA VAL A 396 26.65 -25.25 11.42
C VAL A 396 27.63 -24.75 10.36
N ASP A 397 27.25 -24.88 9.09
CA ASP A 397 28.01 -24.37 7.96
C ASP A 397 27.09 -23.91 6.82
N THR A 398 27.41 -22.78 6.21
CA THR A 398 26.79 -22.27 4.98
C THR A 398 27.85 -21.87 3.95
N SER A 399 29.11 -22.23 4.20
CA SER A 399 30.22 -21.99 3.28
C SER A 399 30.19 -22.96 2.10
N THR A 400 29.61 -24.14 2.28
CA THR A 400 29.47 -25.21 1.29
C THR A 400 28.00 -25.42 0.86
N PRO A 401 27.73 -25.91 -0.37
CA PRO A 401 26.39 -26.30 -0.79
C PRO A 401 25.77 -27.37 0.12
N GLU A 402 26.55 -28.34 0.58
CA GLU A 402 26.11 -29.44 1.44
C GLU A 402 25.69 -28.92 2.83
N GLY A 403 26.44 -27.96 3.38
CA GLY A 403 26.05 -27.29 4.63
C GLY A 403 24.74 -26.51 4.50
N VAL A 404 24.53 -25.85 3.35
CA VAL A 404 23.26 -25.17 3.05
C VAL A 404 22.11 -26.17 2.93
N LEU A 405 22.30 -27.30 2.25
CA LEU A 405 21.28 -28.34 2.13
C LEU A 405 20.89 -28.90 3.50
N SER A 406 21.88 -29.27 4.33
CA SER A 406 21.64 -29.85 5.66
C SER A 406 20.79 -28.95 6.55
N ILE A 407 21.04 -27.64 6.59
CA ILE A 407 20.21 -26.74 7.41
C ILE A 407 18.80 -26.55 6.84
N LEU A 408 18.63 -26.66 5.52
CA LEU A 408 17.30 -26.60 4.90
C LEU A 408 16.51 -27.89 5.15
N GLU A 409 17.15 -29.06 5.15
CA GLU A 409 16.55 -30.33 5.58
C GLU A 409 16.08 -30.26 7.04
N ASP A 410 16.92 -29.79 7.95
CA ASP A 410 16.57 -29.58 9.36
C ASP A 410 15.34 -28.67 9.54
N VAL A 411 15.21 -27.64 8.72
CA VAL A 411 14.06 -26.72 8.75
C VAL A 411 12.82 -27.40 8.17
N ALA A 412 12.94 -28.17 7.08
CA ALA A 412 11.84 -28.93 6.51
C ALA A 412 11.30 -29.98 7.48
N GLU A 413 12.16 -30.73 8.17
CA GLU A 413 11.77 -31.73 9.16
C GLU A 413 11.00 -31.12 10.35
N LYS A 414 11.35 -29.90 10.77
CA LYS A 414 10.64 -29.18 11.84
C LYS A 414 9.30 -28.59 11.41
N HIS A 415 9.06 -28.47 10.11
CA HIS A 415 7.87 -27.84 9.54
C HIS A 415 7.21 -28.69 8.44
N PRO A 416 6.83 -29.96 8.72
CA PRO A 416 6.31 -30.88 7.70
C PRO A 416 4.97 -30.44 7.10
N ASP A 417 4.18 -29.65 7.84
CA ASP A 417 2.85 -29.18 7.41
C ASP A 417 2.88 -27.84 6.65
N LYS A 418 4.07 -27.31 6.34
CA LYS A 418 4.24 -25.99 5.71
C LYS A 418 4.97 -26.09 4.38
N LYS A 419 4.48 -25.33 3.40
CA LYS A 419 5.25 -25.04 2.18
C LYS A 419 6.35 -24.01 2.50
N LEU A 420 7.60 -24.29 2.23
CA LEU A 420 8.71 -23.41 2.61
C LEU A 420 9.13 -22.51 1.46
N VAL A 421 9.00 -21.19 1.62
CA VAL A 421 9.37 -20.22 0.58
C VAL A 421 10.82 -19.79 0.77
N LEU A 422 11.74 -20.36 -0.01
CA LEU A 422 13.17 -20.10 0.11
C LEU A 422 13.59 -18.82 -0.61
N MET A 423 14.31 -17.98 0.12
CA MET A 423 14.84 -16.70 -0.36
C MET A 423 16.27 -16.48 0.10
N THR A 424 17.05 -15.80 -0.75
CA THR A 424 18.37 -15.26 -0.39
C THR A 424 18.63 -13.98 -1.19
N ASN A 425 19.49 -13.11 -0.68
CA ASN A 425 19.82 -11.83 -1.30
C ASN A 425 21.34 -11.59 -1.37
N ALA A 426 22.10 -12.68 -1.59
CA ALA A 426 23.54 -12.66 -1.78
C ALA A 426 23.92 -13.59 -2.92
N ASP A 427 24.72 -13.09 -3.88
CA ASP A 427 25.04 -13.83 -5.11
C ASP A 427 25.77 -15.16 -4.83
N PRO A 428 26.76 -15.23 -3.92
CA PRO A 428 27.39 -16.51 -3.56
C PRO A 428 26.44 -17.52 -2.91
N MET A 429 25.31 -17.07 -2.37
CA MET A 429 24.30 -17.96 -1.79
C MET A 429 23.30 -18.43 -2.86
N ILE A 430 22.99 -17.58 -3.85
CA ILE A 430 22.19 -17.99 -5.00
C ILE A 430 22.89 -19.11 -5.75
N ASP A 431 24.20 -18.95 -6.00
CA ASP A 431 25.03 -19.98 -6.61
C ASP A 431 24.90 -21.34 -5.91
N LYS A 432 25.05 -21.35 -4.57
CA LYS A 432 24.91 -22.57 -3.75
C LYS A 432 23.51 -23.16 -3.83
N VAL A 433 22.47 -22.33 -3.73
CA VAL A 433 21.07 -22.78 -3.78
C VAL A 433 20.74 -23.37 -5.15
N VAL A 434 21.23 -22.77 -6.24
CA VAL A 434 21.08 -23.29 -7.60
C VAL A 434 21.79 -24.64 -7.75
N THR A 435 22.98 -24.81 -7.15
CA THR A 435 23.72 -26.08 -7.16
C THR A 435 22.97 -27.22 -6.46
N ILE A 436 22.30 -26.95 -5.34
CA ILE A 436 21.56 -27.99 -4.58
C ILE A 436 20.07 -28.07 -4.95
N ARG A 437 19.62 -27.33 -5.97
CA ARG A 437 18.18 -27.12 -6.23
C ARG A 437 17.39 -28.42 -6.39
N GLU A 438 17.97 -29.40 -7.09
CA GLU A 438 17.36 -30.72 -7.32
C GLU A 438 17.33 -31.62 -6.08
N GLN A 439 18.13 -31.29 -5.07
CA GLN A 439 18.24 -32.02 -3.80
C GLN A 439 17.38 -31.41 -2.69
N LEU A 440 16.78 -30.23 -2.91
CA LEU A 440 15.95 -29.57 -1.90
C LEU A 440 14.75 -30.44 -1.51
N PRO A 441 14.38 -30.48 -0.22
CA PRO A 441 13.15 -31.14 0.21
C PRO A 441 11.91 -30.66 -0.56
N GLU A 442 10.96 -31.55 -0.85
CA GLU A 442 9.76 -31.28 -1.66
C GLU A 442 8.90 -30.11 -1.11
N ALA A 443 9.01 -29.84 0.20
CA ALA A 443 8.33 -28.72 0.84
C ALA A 443 8.80 -27.34 0.32
N TYR A 444 10.02 -27.24 -0.20
CA TYR A 444 10.59 -25.97 -0.64
C TYR A 444 10.09 -25.53 -2.01
N VAL A 445 9.78 -24.24 -2.10
CA VAL A 445 9.55 -23.54 -3.37
C VAL A 445 10.38 -22.27 -3.44
N CYS A 446 10.90 -22.00 -4.64
CA CYS A 446 11.73 -20.84 -4.90
C CYS A 446 11.72 -20.46 -6.38
N ALA A 447 12.08 -19.22 -6.66
CA ALA A 447 12.25 -18.70 -8.01
C ALA A 447 13.68 -18.14 -8.15
N PHE A 448 14.55 -18.95 -8.74
CA PHE A 448 15.93 -18.61 -9.09
C PHE A 448 16.18 -18.94 -10.57
N PRO A 449 17.13 -18.27 -11.25
CA PRO A 449 17.52 -18.62 -12.60
C PRO A 449 18.06 -20.06 -12.68
N SER A 450 18.10 -20.62 -13.88
CA SER A 450 18.82 -21.88 -14.13
C SER A 450 20.34 -21.65 -13.95
N ARG A 451 21.13 -22.74 -13.84
CA ARG A 451 22.59 -22.64 -13.79
C ARG A 451 23.15 -21.92 -15.03
N GLU A 452 22.70 -22.33 -16.21
CA GLU A 452 23.09 -21.71 -17.48
C GLU A 452 22.76 -20.22 -17.53
N THR A 453 21.54 -19.84 -17.16
CA THR A 453 21.12 -18.43 -17.13
C THR A 453 21.92 -17.64 -16.10
N LEU A 454 22.15 -18.19 -14.90
CA LEU A 454 22.89 -17.53 -13.84
C LEU A 454 24.31 -17.20 -14.29
N ASP A 455 25.00 -18.18 -14.90
CA ASP A 455 26.37 -18.02 -15.38
C ASP A 455 26.40 -16.99 -16.54
N ALA A 456 25.45 -17.06 -17.47
CA ALA A 456 25.36 -16.15 -18.62
C ALA A 456 25.09 -14.68 -18.24
N VAL A 457 24.25 -14.41 -17.24
CA VAL A 457 23.95 -13.02 -16.84
C VAL A 457 24.97 -12.43 -15.87
N SER A 458 25.75 -13.28 -15.19
CA SER A 458 26.78 -12.87 -14.24
C SER A 458 28.12 -12.62 -14.92
N ASP A 459 28.35 -13.21 -16.09
CA ASP A 459 29.50 -12.92 -16.95
C ASP A 459 29.33 -11.58 -17.67
N LYS A 460 30.35 -10.72 -17.58
CA LYS A 460 30.25 -9.34 -18.06
C LYS A 460 30.29 -9.24 -19.59
N ALA A 461 31.00 -10.15 -20.27
CA ALA A 461 31.04 -10.19 -21.73
C ALA A 461 29.69 -10.65 -22.29
N SER A 462 29.16 -11.76 -21.76
CA SER A 462 27.86 -12.30 -22.12
C SER A 462 26.72 -11.32 -21.84
N PHE A 463 26.74 -10.65 -20.67
CA PHE A 463 25.77 -9.60 -20.34
C PHE A 463 25.79 -8.44 -21.35
N LYS A 464 27.00 -8.00 -21.73
CA LYS A 464 27.16 -6.93 -22.72
C LYS A 464 26.61 -7.31 -24.08
N GLU A 465 26.91 -8.52 -24.58
CA GLU A 465 26.38 -9.02 -25.85
C GLU A 465 24.84 -9.01 -25.85
N ILE A 466 24.23 -9.51 -24.78
CA ILE A 466 22.77 -9.50 -24.62
C ILE A 466 22.22 -8.06 -24.61
N CYS A 467 22.89 -7.14 -23.90
CA CYS A 467 22.49 -5.74 -23.83
C CYS A 467 22.56 -5.05 -25.20
N GLU A 468 23.64 -5.24 -25.96
CA GLU A 468 23.83 -4.67 -27.30
C GLU A 468 22.73 -5.15 -28.27
N GLU A 469 22.35 -6.43 -28.22
CA GLU A 469 21.27 -6.99 -29.05
C GLU A 469 19.90 -6.33 -28.81
N VAL A 470 19.63 -5.90 -27.58
CA VAL A 470 18.34 -5.30 -27.19
C VAL A 470 18.35 -3.77 -27.18
N GLY A 471 19.47 -3.15 -27.55
CA GLY A 471 19.65 -1.69 -27.57
C GLY A 471 19.78 -1.09 -26.17
N MET A 472 20.45 -1.79 -25.26
CA MET A 472 20.86 -1.29 -23.95
C MET A 472 22.34 -0.92 -24.00
N ASP A 473 22.64 0.36 -23.74
CA ASP A 473 24.02 0.85 -23.73
C ASP A 473 24.77 0.29 -22.50
N THR A 474 26.00 -0.17 -22.71
CA THR A 474 26.93 -0.62 -21.66
C THR A 474 28.25 0.11 -21.82
N ALA A 475 28.95 0.38 -20.72
CA ALA A 475 30.28 0.98 -20.79
C ALA A 475 31.22 0.06 -21.59
N ARG A 476 32.06 0.64 -22.45
CA ARG A 476 33.10 -0.12 -23.13
C ARG A 476 34.10 -0.61 -22.07
N PHE A 477 34.50 -1.87 -22.17
CA PHE A 477 35.48 -2.46 -21.28
C PHE A 477 36.38 -3.45 -22.04
N VAL A 478 37.53 -3.73 -21.46
CA VAL A 478 38.48 -4.77 -21.87
C VAL A 478 38.97 -5.52 -20.64
N GLU A 479 39.32 -6.80 -20.81
CA GLU A 479 40.01 -7.57 -19.78
C GLU A 479 41.50 -7.60 -20.08
N ILE A 480 42.31 -7.26 -19.09
CA ILE A 480 43.77 -7.12 -19.25
C ILE A 480 44.46 -7.87 -18.12
N LYS A 481 45.39 -8.76 -18.44
CA LYS A 481 46.29 -9.34 -17.45
C LYS A 481 47.57 -8.50 -17.28
N PRO A 482 48.16 -8.48 -16.07
CA PRO A 482 49.43 -7.80 -15.82
C PRO A 482 50.55 -8.17 -16.82
N GLY A 483 51.01 -7.16 -17.55
CA GLY A 483 52.10 -7.25 -18.54
C GLY A 483 51.73 -7.93 -19.86
N GLU A 484 50.45 -8.05 -20.18
CA GLU A 484 49.99 -8.25 -21.55
C GLU A 484 49.83 -6.90 -22.27
N SER A 485 50.07 -6.88 -23.58
CA SER A 485 49.68 -5.75 -24.42
C SER A 485 48.17 -5.82 -24.65
N TYR A 486 47.47 -4.71 -24.44
CA TYR A 486 46.09 -4.56 -24.83
C TYR A 486 46.00 -3.55 -25.97
N ASP A 487 45.12 -3.83 -26.92
CA ASP A 487 44.74 -2.89 -27.98
C ASP A 487 43.33 -2.42 -27.64
N ALA A 488 43.20 -1.17 -27.20
CA ALA A 488 41.92 -0.69 -26.77
C ALA A 488 41.74 0.78 -27.13
N ASP A 489 40.81 1.01 -28.07
CA ASP A 489 40.14 2.29 -28.29
C ASP A 489 39.26 2.65 -27.06
N LEU A 490 39.87 2.72 -25.88
CA LEU A 490 39.23 3.16 -24.64
C LEU A 490 39.37 4.68 -24.50
N LYS A 491 38.28 5.33 -24.13
CA LYS A 491 38.30 6.74 -23.76
C LYS A 491 38.63 6.89 -22.28
N PHE A 492 39.74 7.55 -22.01
CA PHE A 492 40.13 7.94 -20.65
C PHE A 492 39.33 9.16 -20.16
N PRO A 493 39.04 9.27 -18.85
CA PRO A 493 39.49 8.38 -17.76
C PRO A 493 38.83 6.99 -17.75
N VAL A 494 39.49 6.02 -17.12
CA VAL A 494 39.01 4.63 -16.99
C VAL A 494 39.01 4.16 -15.53
N VAL A 495 38.16 3.17 -15.27
CA VAL A 495 38.07 2.48 -13.99
C VAL A 495 38.56 1.05 -14.17
N ALA A 496 39.40 0.56 -13.25
CA ALA A 496 39.87 -0.82 -13.26
C ALA A 496 39.46 -1.55 -11.98
N LYS A 497 38.93 -2.76 -12.14
CA LYS A 497 38.60 -3.67 -11.04
C LYS A 497 39.11 -5.09 -11.31
N PRO A 498 39.57 -5.83 -10.29
CA PRO A 498 39.96 -7.22 -10.49
C PRO A 498 38.74 -8.03 -10.96
N ALA A 499 38.91 -8.87 -11.99
CA ALA A 499 37.85 -9.74 -12.49
C ALA A 499 37.39 -10.74 -11.41
N LEU A 500 38.35 -11.25 -10.62
CA LEU A 500 38.11 -12.15 -9.50
C LEU A 500 38.59 -11.50 -8.19
N SER A 501 37.65 -10.96 -7.42
CA SER A 501 37.95 -10.28 -6.15
C SER A 501 38.66 -11.19 -5.13
N ALA A 502 38.37 -12.49 -5.10
CA ALA A 502 38.93 -13.44 -4.14
C ALA A 502 40.43 -13.73 -4.35
N GLU A 503 40.91 -13.66 -5.60
CA GLU A 503 42.33 -13.84 -5.91
C GLU A 503 43.12 -12.57 -5.56
N PHE A 504 42.57 -11.41 -5.93
CA PHE A 504 43.16 -10.11 -5.63
C PHE A 504 43.19 -9.82 -4.11
N GLU A 505 42.22 -10.32 -3.34
CA GLU A 505 42.21 -10.16 -1.88
C GLU A 505 43.41 -10.83 -1.18
N LYS A 506 44.00 -11.88 -1.75
CA LYS A 506 45.17 -12.58 -1.18
C LYS A 506 46.49 -11.85 -1.38
N LEU A 507 46.52 -10.88 -2.29
CA LEU A 507 47.71 -10.12 -2.64
C LEU A 507 47.98 -9.01 -1.63
N ASP A 508 49.22 -8.88 -1.15
CA ASP A 508 49.64 -7.80 -0.25
C ASP A 508 50.23 -6.65 -1.09
N LEU A 509 49.47 -5.57 -1.21
CA LEU A 509 49.83 -4.37 -1.98
C LEU A 509 49.70 -3.13 -1.09
N PRO A 510 50.68 -2.21 -1.14
CA PRO A 510 50.51 -0.88 -0.55
C PRO A 510 49.29 -0.19 -1.17
N ASN A 511 48.39 0.36 -0.34
CA ASN A 511 47.17 1.04 -0.79
C ASN A 511 46.28 0.18 -1.71
N LYS A 512 46.02 -1.07 -1.34
CA LYS A 512 45.07 -1.92 -2.07
C LYS A 512 43.65 -1.36 -2.02
N HIS A 513 43.09 -1.07 -3.19
CA HIS A 513 41.70 -0.63 -3.37
C HIS A 513 40.89 -1.67 -4.14
N LYS A 514 39.57 -1.69 -3.97
CA LYS A 514 38.69 -2.58 -4.76
C LYS A 514 38.45 -2.07 -6.19
N VAL A 515 38.64 -0.77 -6.39
CA VAL A 515 38.41 -0.06 -7.63
C VAL A 515 39.53 0.98 -7.77
N TYR A 516 40.15 1.04 -8.94
CA TYR A 516 41.22 1.97 -9.29
C TYR A 516 40.78 2.88 -10.43
N TYR A 517 41.31 4.10 -10.47
CA TYR A 517 40.91 5.15 -11.40
C TYR A 517 42.17 5.69 -12.07
N PHE A 518 42.12 5.85 -13.38
CA PHE A 518 43.26 6.29 -14.18
C PHE A 518 42.81 7.37 -15.17
N GLU A 519 43.47 8.52 -15.12
CA GLU A 519 43.22 9.65 -16.03
C GLU A 519 43.90 9.45 -17.38
N THR A 520 44.98 8.66 -17.40
CA THR A 520 45.78 8.43 -18.61
C THR A 520 46.17 6.96 -18.78
N GLU A 521 46.47 6.60 -20.02
CA GLU A 521 46.92 5.25 -20.38
C GLU A 521 48.24 4.89 -19.70
N ASP A 522 49.13 5.86 -19.53
CA ASP A 522 50.43 5.67 -18.87
C ASP A 522 50.26 5.28 -17.39
N GLU A 523 49.29 5.88 -16.68
CA GLU A 523 48.99 5.52 -15.28
C GLU A 523 48.48 4.08 -15.16
N LEU A 524 47.58 3.66 -16.05
CA LEU A 524 47.07 2.30 -16.10
C LEU A 524 48.20 1.30 -16.40
N ARG A 525 49.07 1.61 -17.36
CA ARG A 525 50.22 0.77 -17.72
C ARG A 525 51.20 0.62 -16.56
N ALA A 526 51.48 1.71 -15.83
CA ALA A 526 52.32 1.68 -14.64
C ALA A 526 51.72 0.79 -13.54
N PHE A 527 50.42 0.90 -13.29
CA PHE A 527 49.71 0.06 -12.32
C PHE A 527 49.76 -1.44 -12.69
N LEU A 528 49.47 -1.79 -13.95
CA LEU A 528 49.52 -3.18 -14.41
C LEU A 528 50.94 -3.76 -14.33
N ALA A 529 51.97 -2.95 -14.54
CA ALA A 529 53.36 -3.37 -14.36
C ALA A 529 53.68 -3.63 -12.88
N ASP A 530 53.25 -2.73 -11.98
CA ASP A 530 53.42 -2.89 -10.53
C ASP A 530 52.75 -4.16 -10.00
N LEU A 531 51.53 -4.47 -10.47
CA LEU A 531 50.84 -5.72 -10.15
C LEU A 531 51.64 -6.96 -10.56
N LYS A 532 52.27 -6.91 -11.73
CA LYS A 532 53.11 -8.01 -12.23
C LYS A 532 54.36 -8.20 -11.38
N GLU A 533 54.99 -7.11 -10.94
CA GLU A 533 56.15 -7.16 -10.03
C GLU A 533 55.79 -7.76 -8.68
N HIS A 534 54.57 -7.52 -8.21
CA HIS A 534 54.02 -8.13 -6.99
C HIS A 534 53.46 -9.55 -7.21
N GLY A 535 53.62 -10.14 -8.40
CA GLY A 535 53.30 -11.53 -8.69
C GLY A 535 51.80 -11.81 -8.93
N TYR A 536 51.02 -10.81 -9.30
CA TYR A 536 49.61 -11.00 -9.68
C TYR A 536 49.47 -11.38 -11.16
N ASP A 537 48.75 -12.47 -11.45
CA ASP A 537 48.43 -12.98 -12.80
C ASP A 537 47.00 -12.62 -13.24
N GLY A 538 46.09 -12.42 -12.28
CA GLY A 538 44.67 -12.32 -12.56
C GLY A 538 44.29 -11.17 -13.50
N ALA A 539 43.21 -11.34 -14.25
CA ALA A 539 42.70 -10.30 -15.13
C ALA A 539 42.10 -9.12 -14.36
N PHE A 540 42.25 -7.93 -14.91
CA PHE A 540 41.54 -6.72 -14.53
C PHE A 540 40.53 -6.36 -15.62
N VAL A 541 39.30 -6.08 -15.21
CA VAL A 541 38.28 -5.46 -16.06
C VAL A 541 38.53 -3.96 -16.03
N VAL A 542 38.94 -3.39 -17.16
CA VAL A 542 39.14 -1.95 -17.36
C VAL A 542 37.98 -1.40 -18.18
N GLU A 543 37.23 -0.45 -17.63
CA GLU A 543 36.03 0.13 -18.22
C GLU A 543 36.12 1.64 -18.35
N GLU A 544 35.50 2.22 -19.39
CA GLU A 544 35.39 3.68 -19.54
C GLU A 544 34.68 4.30 -18.34
N TYR A 545 35.22 5.39 -17.81
CA TYR A 545 34.62 6.09 -16.68
C TYR A 545 33.37 6.86 -17.11
N ILE A 546 32.27 6.57 -16.43
CA ILE A 546 31.03 7.35 -16.52
C ILE A 546 31.05 8.36 -15.36
N PRO A 547 31.07 9.68 -15.62
CA PRO A 547 31.18 10.69 -14.58
C PRO A 547 29.90 10.81 -13.74
N GLY A 548 30.01 11.50 -12.60
CA GLY A 548 28.91 11.78 -11.69
C GLY A 548 28.91 10.92 -10.43
N GLY A 549 28.44 11.51 -9.34
CA GLY A 549 28.30 10.87 -8.04
C GLY A 549 27.07 9.97 -7.89
N ASP A 550 26.65 9.79 -6.64
CA ASP A 550 25.55 8.90 -6.24
C ASP A 550 24.24 9.23 -6.98
N SER A 551 23.96 10.51 -7.21
CA SER A 551 22.76 11.01 -7.89
C SER A 551 22.58 10.50 -9.33
N GLN A 552 23.65 10.03 -9.97
CA GLN A 552 23.62 9.49 -11.34
C GLN A 552 23.27 8.01 -11.40
N ILE A 553 23.17 7.32 -10.26
CA ILE A 553 22.88 5.89 -10.21
C ILE A 553 21.37 5.67 -10.24
N ARG A 554 20.91 4.71 -11.03
CA ARG A 554 19.54 4.16 -11.01
C ARG A 554 19.60 2.68 -10.69
N SER A 555 18.60 2.22 -9.97
CA SER A 555 18.39 0.79 -9.71
C SER A 555 17.04 0.37 -10.26
N ILE A 556 17.02 -0.76 -10.97
CA ILE A 556 15.78 -1.40 -11.42
C ILE A 556 15.68 -2.77 -10.77
N THR A 557 14.56 -3.04 -10.09
CA THR A 557 14.25 -4.39 -9.60
C THR A 557 13.14 -4.98 -10.45
N ALA A 558 13.39 -6.17 -10.98
CA ALA A 558 12.48 -6.95 -11.79
C ALA A 558 12.15 -8.28 -11.10
N TYR A 559 11.01 -8.86 -11.45
CA TYR A 559 10.69 -10.25 -11.13
C TYR A 559 10.08 -10.94 -12.35
N VAL A 560 10.70 -12.05 -12.75
CA VAL A 560 10.21 -12.96 -13.78
C VAL A 560 9.66 -14.19 -13.08
N ASP A 561 8.40 -14.51 -13.36
CA ASP A 561 7.72 -15.62 -12.71
C ASP A 561 8.26 -16.99 -13.16
N THR A 562 7.89 -18.06 -12.46
CA THR A 562 8.27 -19.46 -12.76
C THR A 562 7.80 -19.95 -14.14
N ARG A 563 7.00 -19.16 -14.88
CA ARG A 563 6.58 -19.43 -16.26
C ARG A 563 7.36 -18.58 -17.28
N GLY A 564 8.43 -17.90 -16.86
CA GLY A 564 9.26 -17.07 -17.73
C GLY A 564 8.63 -15.72 -18.10
N LYS A 565 7.57 -15.28 -17.39
CA LYS A 565 6.90 -14.02 -17.68
C LYS A 565 7.35 -12.92 -16.73
N LEU A 566 7.78 -11.78 -17.27
CA LEU A 566 8.06 -10.60 -16.46
C LEU A 566 6.78 -10.03 -15.86
N VAL A 567 6.69 -9.99 -14.53
CA VAL A 567 5.47 -9.57 -13.79
C VAL A 567 5.69 -8.41 -12.82
N MET A 568 6.92 -7.97 -12.59
CA MET A 568 7.21 -6.80 -11.75
C MET A 568 8.36 -5.96 -12.31
N LEU A 569 8.20 -4.64 -12.26
CA LEU A 569 9.26 -3.66 -12.49
C LEU A 569 9.14 -2.51 -11.50
N SER A 570 10.26 -2.09 -10.93
CA SER A 570 10.37 -0.92 -10.06
C SER A 570 11.66 -0.18 -10.34
N HIS A 571 11.62 1.16 -10.23
CA HIS A 571 12.75 2.03 -10.49
C HIS A 571 12.99 2.97 -9.31
N ALA A 572 14.27 3.21 -9.02
CA ALA A 572 14.69 4.21 -8.07
C ALA A 572 15.98 4.91 -8.51
N GLN A 573 16.05 6.21 -8.27
CA GLN A 573 17.26 7.01 -8.33
C GLN A 573 17.94 7.01 -6.96
N VAL A 574 19.23 6.73 -6.93
CA VAL A 574 20.03 6.83 -5.71
C VAL A 574 20.23 8.31 -5.38
N ALA A 575 20.11 8.67 -4.11
CA ALA A 575 20.39 10.01 -3.61
C ALA A 575 21.63 10.04 -2.69
N LEU A 576 21.94 8.90 -2.05
CA LEU A 576 23.11 8.76 -1.19
C LEU A 576 23.46 7.28 -1.01
N GLN A 577 24.75 6.96 -1.11
CA GLN A 577 25.34 5.66 -0.76
C GLN A 577 26.07 5.70 0.59
N ASP A 578 26.40 4.54 1.15
CA ASP A 578 27.29 4.43 2.31
C ASP A 578 28.74 4.49 1.85
N HIS A 579 29.52 5.45 2.35
CA HIS A 579 30.90 5.69 1.92
C HIS A 579 31.96 5.06 2.84
N ARG A 580 31.56 4.17 3.76
CA ARG A 580 32.53 3.40 4.55
C ARG A 580 33.27 2.39 3.65
N PRO A 581 34.59 2.17 3.81
CA PRO A 581 35.38 1.35 2.88
C PRO A 581 34.83 -0.05 2.57
N SER A 582 34.18 -0.71 3.53
CA SER A 582 33.59 -2.03 3.36
C SER A 582 32.16 -2.03 2.80
N LEU A 583 31.54 -0.86 2.64
CA LEU A 583 30.13 -0.68 2.30
C LEU A 583 29.90 0.33 1.15
N VAL A 584 30.97 0.84 0.54
CA VAL A 584 30.91 1.65 -0.70
C VAL A 584 30.03 0.94 -1.73
N GLY A 585 29.20 1.70 -2.43
CA GLY A 585 28.29 1.18 -3.44
C GLY A 585 26.92 0.75 -2.90
N ASN A 586 26.65 0.84 -1.59
CA ASN A 586 25.34 0.50 -1.02
C ASN A 586 24.45 1.74 -0.88
N PRO A 587 23.37 1.90 -1.68
CA PRO A 587 22.40 2.97 -1.47
C PRO A 587 21.80 2.96 -0.06
N VAL A 588 21.77 4.12 0.59
CA VAL A 588 21.10 4.32 1.88
C VAL A 588 19.96 5.33 1.80
N ALA A 589 19.86 6.09 0.71
CA ALA A 589 18.75 6.98 0.39
C ALA A 589 18.44 6.89 -1.11
N MET A 590 17.17 6.73 -1.46
CA MET A 590 16.73 6.61 -2.85
C MET A 590 15.36 7.28 -3.06
N ILE A 591 15.12 7.80 -4.25
CA ILE A 591 13.83 8.32 -4.69
C ILE A 591 13.26 7.39 -5.74
N THR A 592 12.09 6.85 -5.46
CA THR A 592 11.37 5.99 -6.40
C THR A 592 10.56 6.83 -7.36
N SER A 593 10.44 6.39 -8.61
CA SER A 593 9.57 7.02 -9.61
C SER A 593 9.37 6.07 -10.79
N PRO A 594 8.22 6.11 -11.49
CA PRO A 594 8.06 5.35 -12.73
C PRO A 594 9.04 5.83 -13.81
N ASN A 595 9.71 4.90 -14.50
CA ASN A 595 10.58 5.22 -15.63
C ASN A 595 10.29 4.28 -16.81
N GLU A 596 9.32 4.68 -17.64
CA GLU A 596 8.80 3.84 -18.73
C GLU A 596 9.86 3.52 -19.80
N LYS A 597 10.79 4.45 -20.06
CA LYS A 597 11.88 4.26 -21.03
C LYS A 597 12.81 3.13 -20.58
N ILE A 598 13.26 3.15 -19.33
CA ILE A 598 14.11 2.09 -18.78
C ILE A 598 13.31 0.78 -18.68
N PHE A 599 12.04 0.83 -18.27
CA PHE A 599 11.19 -0.35 -18.21
C PHE A 599 11.08 -1.07 -19.56
N GLN A 600 10.90 -0.34 -20.67
CA GLN A 600 10.85 -0.95 -22.00
C GLN A 600 12.16 -1.65 -22.39
N LYS A 601 13.32 -1.08 -22.05
CA LYS A 601 14.63 -1.72 -22.28
C LYS A 601 14.74 -3.03 -21.49
N VAL A 602 14.43 -3.00 -20.20
CA VAL A 602 14.46 -4.20 -19.32
C VAL A 602 13.43 -5.25 -19.76
N GLN A 603 12.27 -4.84 -20.28
CA GLN A 603 11.29 -5.77 -20.86
C GLN A 603 11.86 -6.53 -22.06
N LYS A 604 12.61 -5.87 -22.95
CA LYS A 604 13.25 -6.53 -24.10
C LYS A 604 14.34 -7.49 -23.67
N PHE A 605 15.12 -7.14 -22.65
CA PHE A 605 16.13 -8.03 -22.07
C PHE A 605 15.52 -9.37 -21.63
N PHE A 606 14.45 -9.34 -20.83
CA PHE A 606 13.78 -10.57 -20.37
C PHE A 606 12.90 -11.27 -21.43
N GLN A 607 12.73 -10.69 -22.62
CA GLN A 607 12.16 -11.42 -23.76
C GLN A 607 13.19 -12.31 -24.46
N LYS A 608 14.49 -12.05 -24.24
CA LYS A 608 15.61 -12.77 -24.86
C LYS A 608 16.25 -13.79 -23.94
N VAL A 609 16.28 -13.48 -22.64
CA VAL A 609 16.90 -14.33 -21.62
C VAL A 609 15.83 -15.18 -20.95
N ASP A 610 16.01 -16.51 -20.94
CA ASP A 610 15.18 -17.43 -20.16
C ASP A 610 15.50 -17.28 -18.67
N TYR A 611 14.78 -16.37 -18.02
CA TYR A 611 15.05 -15.93 -16.66
C TYR A 611 13.91 -16.29 -15.71
N GLN A 612 14.24 -16.59 -14.45
CA GLN A 612 13.27 -16.80 -13.38
C GLN A 612 13.78 -16.17 -12.09
N GLY A 613 12.87 -15.61 -11.30
CA GLY A 613 13.18 -14.99 -10.03
C GLY A 613 13.42 -13.49 -10.12
N PHE A 614 14.03 -12.96 -9.07
CA PHE A 614 14.34 -11.54 -8.96
C PHE A 614 15.64 -11.19 -9.69
N ALA A 615 15.65 -10.03 -10.32
CA ALA A 615 16.85 -9.43 -10.90
C ALA A 615 16.94 -7.96 -10.49
N ASN A 616 18.16 -7.45 -10.36
CA ASN A 616 18.42 -6.06 -10.04
C ASN A 616 19.49 -5.49 -10.97
N PHE A 617 19.11 -4.50 -11.78
CA PHE A 617 20.05 -3.81 -12.66
C PHE A 617 20.59 -2.57 -11.98
N ASP A 618 21.90 -2.41 -12.07
CA ASP A 618 22.60 -1.18 -11.70
C ASP A 618 22.92 -0.39 -12.97
N ILE A 619 22.49 0.87 -12.98
CA ILE A 619 22.56 1.74 -14.15
C ILE A 619 23.22 3.04 -13.69
N LYS A 620 24.12 3.59 -14.51
CA LYS A 620 24.66 4.93 -14.31
C LYS A 620 24.29 5.82 -15.50
N VAL A 621 23.79 7.01 -15.21
CA VAL A 621 23.42 8.01 -16.22
C VAL A 621 24.60 8.95 -16.41
N ASP A 622 25.10 9.08 -17.63
CA ASP A 622 26.16 10.04 -17.92
C ASP A 622 25.60 11.47 -17.90
N PRO A 623 26.07 12.35 -17.00
CA PRO A 623 25.57 13.72 -16.90
C PRO A 623 25.90 14.59 -18.13
N ARG A 624 26.83 14.16 -19.00
CA ARG A 624 27.27 14.92 -20.19
C ARG A 624 26.25 14.89 -21.31
N ASP A 625 25.57 13.76 -21.49
CA ASP A 625 24.65 13.52 -22.62
C ASP A 625 23.32 12.85 -22.23
N GLY A 626 23.18 12.39 -20.98
CA GLY A 626 21.99 11.70 -20.47
C GLY A 626 21.90 10.22 -20.84
N THR A 627 22.96 9.62 -21.37
CA THR A 627 23.00 8.20 -21.76
C THR A 627 22.91 7.31 -20.52
N GLU A 628 22.08 6.27 -20.60
CA GLU A 628 21.85 5.30 -19.52
C GLU A 628 22.71 4.06 -19.76
N TYR A 629 23.80 3.90 -19.01
CA TYR A 629 24.68 2.75 -19.11
C TYR A 629 24.30 1.68 -18.08
N PHE A 630 23.94 0.48 -18.56
CA PHE A 630 23.72 -0.69 -17.72
C PHE A 630 25.07 -1.30 -17.35
N LEU A 631 25.36 -1.35 -16.06
CA LEU A 631 26.66 -1.79 -15.55
C LEU A 631 26.71 -3.29 -15.31
N GLU A 632 25.64 -3.82 -14.70
CA GLU A 632 25.49 -5.24 -14.36
C GLU A 632 24.03 -5.58 -14.07
N VAL A 633 23.73 -6.89 -14.07
CA VAL A 633 22.49 -7.45 -13.54
C VAL A 633 22.81 -8.44 -12.43
N ASN A 634 22.31 -8.14 -11.23
CA ASN A 634 22.44 -9.00 -10.07
C ASN A 634 21.28 -10.00 -10.05
N PRO A 635 21.53 -11.32 -9.88
CA PRO A 635 20.49 -12.36 -9.92
C PRO A 635 19.63 -12.44 -8.64
N ARG A 636 19.40 -11.29 -8.01
CA ARG A 636 18.69 -11.09 -6.75
C ARG A 636 17.88 -9.81 -6.78
N ILE A 637 17.04 -9.64 -5.76
CA ILE A 637 16.16 -8.48 -5.62
C ILE A 637 16.90 -7.16 -5.33
N GLY A 638 18.15 -7.24 -4.86
CA GLY A 638 18.98 -6.10 -4.50
C GLY A 638 18.94 -5.83 -2.98
N ARG A 639 20.06 -5.38 -2.40
CA ARG A 639 20.20 -5.15 -0.95
C ARG A 639 19.18 -4.13 -0.42
N ASN A 640 18.83 -3.14 -1.24
CA ASN A 640 17.92 -2.04 -0.90
C ASN A 640 16.49 -2.24 -1.41
N SER A 641 16.10 -3.48 -1.72
CA SER A 641 14.84 -3.86 -2.34
C SER A 641 13.57 -3.33 -1.68
N ALA A 642 13.63 -2.92 -0.41
CA ALA A 642 12.52 -2.25 0.27
C ALA A 642 12.06 -0.93 -0.42
N TYR A 643 12.86 -0.35 -1.32
CA TYR A 643 12.36 0.75 -2.17
C TYR A 643 11.20 0.30 -3.07
N VAL A 644 11.13 -0.97 -3.46
CA VAL A 644 10.01 -1.52 -4.26
C VAL A 644 8.71 -1.43 -3.48
N PHE A 645 8.76 -1.76 -2.20
CA PHE A 645 7.64 -1.60 -1.26
C PHE A 645 7.26 -0.12 -1.10
N ALA A 646 8.25 0.77 -0.93
CA ALA A 646 8.01 2.21 -0.89
C ALA A 646 7.33 2.75 -2.16
N ALA A 647 7.71 2.21 -3.33
CA ALA A 647 7.15 2.55 -4.64
C ALA A 647 5.74 1.97 -4.85
N GLY A 648 5.21 1.20 -3.90
CA GLY A 648 3.82 0.74 -3.87
C GLY A 648 3.58 -0.70 -4.33
N ILE A 649 4.62 -1.52 -4.49
CA ILE A 649 4.49 -2.95 -4.77
C ILE A 649 5.16 -3.74 -3.66
N ASN A 650 4.45 -4.68 -3.04
CA ASN A 650 5.10 -5.66 -2.17
C ASN A 650 5.71 -6.80 -3.02
N PRO A 651 7.04 -6.90 -3.18
CA PRO A 651 7.67 -7.95 -3.95
C PRO A 651 7.47 -9.35 -3.34
N MET A 652 7.30 -9.47 -2.02
CA MET A 652 7.08 -10.78 -1.39
C MET A 652 5.68 -11.30 -1.73
N GLN A 653 4.69 -10.41 -1.89
CA GLN A 653 3.38 -10.77 -2.42
C GLN A 653 3.48 -11.33 -3.85
N VAL A 654 4.32 -10.72 -4.71
CA VAL A 654 4.54 -11.17 -6.08
C VAL A 654 5.16 -12.57 -6.10
N LEU A 655 6.20 -12.79 -5.31
CA LEU A 655 6.86 -14.10 -5.16
C LEU A 655 5.88 -15.18 -4.68
N VAL A 656 5.16 -14.95 -3.58
CA VAL A 656 4.26 -15.94 -2.99
C VAL A 656 3.11 -16.28 -3.95
N ASN A 657 2.55 -15.28 -4.62
CA ASN A 657 1.52 -15.51 -5.64
C ASN A 657 1.99 -16.45 -6.75
N ASP A 658 3.26 -16.35 -7.13
CA ASP A 658 3.85 -17.22 -8.12
C ASP A 658 4.15 -18.62 -7.56
N VAL A 659 5.01 -18.72 -6.56
CA VAL A 659 5.58 -20.01 -6.12
C VAL A 659 4.68 -20.80 -5.17
N VAL A 660 3.78 -20.14 -4.43
CA VAL A 660 2.84 -20.80 -3.52
C VAL A 660 1.50 -21.05 -4.19
N PHE A 661 0.91 -20.02 -4.79
CA PHE A 661 -0.45 -20.09 -5.35
C PHE A 661 -0.50 -20.42 -6.84
N GLY A 662 0.61 -20.34 -7.59
CA GLY A 662 0.63 -20.63 -9.03
C GLY A 662 -0.09 -19.58 -9.88
N ASN A 663 -0.34 -18.39 -9.34
CA ASN A 663 -1.12 -17.34 -9.99
C ASN A 663 -0.23 -16.45 -10.86
N GLY A 664 -0.53 -16.43 -12.17
CA GLY A 664 0.08 -15.49 -13.10
C GLY A 664 -0.34 -14.05 -12.79
N SER A 665 0.61 -13.21 -12.37
CA SER A 665 0.35 -11.77 -12.17
C SER A 665 0.43 -11.00 -13.50
N LYS A 666 -0.41 -9.99 -13.67
CA LYS A 666 -0.17 -8.96 -14.70
C LYS A 666 1.10 -8.20 -14.33
N LEU A 667 1.83 -7.70 -15.34
CA LEU A 667 3.01 -6.86 -15.12
C LEU A 667 2.64 -5.64 -14.27
N LYS A 668 3.17 -5.60 -13.04
CA LYS A 668 3.06 -4.47 -12.13
C LYS A 668 4.28 -3.57 -12.32
N LYS A 669 4.05 -2.33 -12.74
CA LYS A 669 5.06 -1.26 -12.76
C LYS A 669 4.84 -0.38 -11.54
N ALA A 670 5.88 -0.18 -10.73
CA ALA A 670 5.74 0.55 -9.47
C ALA A 670 5.29 2.01 -9.72
N PRO A 671 4.12 2.43 -9.22
CA PRO A 671 3.49 3.67 -9.67
C PRO A 671 3.85 4.89 -8.81
N LYS A 672 4.38 4.69 -7.60
CA LYS A 672 4.50 5.77 -6.61
C LYS A 672 5.87 6.42 -6.66
N GLU A 673 5.85 7.72 -6.45
CA GLU A 673 7.01 8.48 -6.02
C GLU A 673 7.08 8.52 -4.49
N ALA A 674 8.17 7.99 -3.94
CA ALA A 674 8.41 7.84 -2.52
C ALA A 674 9.90 7.92 -2.19
N PHE A 675 10.21 8.35 -0.97
CA PHE A 675 11.58 8.46 -0.45
C PHE A 675 11.92 7.23 0.40
N TYR A 676 12.77 6.35 -0.12
CA TYR A 676 13.33 5.22 0.63
C TYR A 676 14.57 5.68 1.39
N THR A 677 14.71 5.31 2.67
CA THR A 677 15.89 5.65 3.46
C THR A 677 16.22 4.64 4.57
N LEU A 678 17.51 4.43 4.79
CA LEU A 678 18.09 3.72 5.94
C LEU A 678 18.75 4.66 6.96
N VAL A 679 18.87 5.95 6.62
CA VAL A 679 19.48 7.00 7.43
C VAL A 679 18.46 8.10 7.78
N PRO A 680 18.71 8.95 8.78
CA PRO A 680 17.87 10.11 9.02
C PRO A 680 17.83 11.04 7.79
N THR A 681 16.68 11.65 7.50
CA THR A 681 16.55 12.57 6.35
C THR A 681 17.55 13.71 6.41
N SER A 682 17.83 14.24 7.60
CA SER A 682 18.87 15.27 7.79
C SER A 682 20.28 14.84 7.34
N VAL A 683 20.57 13.53 7.36
CA VAL A 683 21.84 12.99 6.85
C VAL A 683 21.75 12.88 5.34
N ALA A 684 20.67 12.26 4.82
CA ALA A 684 20.44 12.09 3.39
C ALA A 684 20.48 13.43 2.63
N THR A 685 19.74 14.44 3.09
CA THR A 685 19.65 15.75 2.44
C THR A 685 20.89 16.61 2.60
N LYS A 686 21.73 16.33 3.61
CA LYS A 686 22.96 17.08 3.84
C LYS A 686 24.09 16.59 2.92
N TRP A 687 24.13 15.29 2.68
CA TRP A 687 25.27 14.65 2.03
C TRP A 687 24.97 14.19 0.59
N THR A 688 23.73 14.25 0.13
CA THR A 688 23.44 14.09 -1.30
C THR A 688 24.19 15.14 -2.13
N ASP A 689 24.70 14.72 -3.28
CA ASP A 689 25.39 15.52 -4.29
C ASP A 689 24.43 16.35 -5.16
N ASP A 690 23.12 16.08 -5.09
CA ASP A 690 22.08 16.77 -5.86
C ASP A 690 21.13 17.59 -4.95
N PRO A 691 21.17 18.94 -5.02
CA PRO A 691 20.28 19.81 -4.28
C PRO A 691 18.77 19.61 -4.58
N GLU A 692 18.42 19.19 -5.79
CA GLU A 692 17.03 18.93 -6.16
C GLU A 692 16.53 17.65 -5.49
N LEU A 693 17.37 16.59 -5.42
CA LEU A 693 17.04 15.40 -4.65
C LEU A 693 16.93 15.72 -3.16
N ALA A 694 17.77 16.61 -2.62
CA ALA A 694 17.66 17.06 -1.24
C ALA A 694 16.29 17.66 -0.94
N GLU A 695 15.79 18.55 -1.81
CA GLU A 695 14.49 19.20 -1.61
C GLU A 695 13.33 18.22 -1.84
N LYS A 696 13.48 17.31 -2.79
CA LYS A 696 12.50 16.26 -3.07
C LYS A 696 12.36 15.28 -1.90
N MET A 697 13.46 14.88 -1.27
CA MET A 697 13.45 14.05 -0.06
C MET A 697 12.68 14.72 1.09
N LYS A 698 12.93 16.02 1.36
CA LYS A 698 12.19 16.77 2.39
C LYS A 698 10.70 16.85 2.06
N THR A 699 10.36 17.13 0.80
CA THR A 699 8.97 17.24 0.34
C THR A 699 8.24 15.92 0.51
N LEU A 700 8.86 14.79 0.13
CA LEU A 700 8.27 13.46 0.28
C LEU A 700 8.13 13.07 1.75
N GLU A 701 9.09 13.40 2.61
CA GLU A 701 8.95 13.18 4.05
C GLU A 701 7.81 14.01 4.66
N ALA A 702 7.70 15.29 4.32
CA ALA A 702 6.62 16.17 4.79
C ALA A 702 5.23 15.65 4.37
N LYS A 703 5.12 15.02 3.20
CA LYS A 703 3.91 14.36 2.69
C LYS A 703 3.66 12.96 3.28
N GLY A 704 4.50 12.50 4.22
CA GLY A 704 4.39 11.16 4.81
C GLY A 704 4.72 10.03 3.82
N ARG A 705 5.48 10.30 2.76
CA ARG A 705 5.93 9.35 1.73
C ARG A 705 7.39 8.92 1.89
N ALA A 706 7.95 9.10 3.09
CA ALA A 706 9.23 8.52 3.45
C ALA A 706 9.05 7.11 4.03
N PHE A 707 9.88 6.17 3.60
CA PHE A 707 9.83 4.77 4.02
C PHE A 707 11.20 4.30 4.49
N ASN A 708 11.25 3.82 5.73
CA ASN A 708 12.42 3.14 6.29
C ASN A 708 12.00 1.75 6.75
N PRO A 709 12.52 0.66 6.15
CA PRO A 709 12.10 -0.70 6.49
C PRO A 709 12.37 -1.04 7.95
N LEU A 710 13.33 -0.41 8.61
CA LEU A 710 13.69 -0.72 9.99
C LEU A 710 12.74 -0.09 11.02
N LYS A 711 12.02 0.97 10.64
CA LYS A 711 10.96 1.58 11.45
C LYS A 711 9.66 0.80 11.26
N ASN A 712 9.49 -0.26 12.05
CA ASN A 712 8.31 -1.13 12.03
C ASN A 712 7.55 -1.00 13.36
N PRO A 713 6.31 -0.47 13.38
CA PRO A 713 5.51 -0.32 14.58
C PRO A 713 4.92 -1.64 15.08
N VAL A 714 4.89 -2.72 14.28
CA VAL A 714 4.49 -4.07 14.74
C VAL A 714 5.48 -4.62 15.77
N GLU A 715 6.74 -4.20 15.67
CA GLU A 715 7.78 -4.56 16.63
C GLU A 715 7.52 -3.87 17.98
N SER A 716 7.45 -4.67 19.04
CA SER A 716 7.06 -4.20 20.37
C SER A 716 8.24 -4.09 21.35
N GLN A 717 9.42 -4.59 20.97
CA GLN A 717 10.59 -4.59 21.84
C GLN A 717 11.23 -3.21 21.97
N TRP A 718 11.09 -2.59 23.14
CA TRP A 718 11.73 -1.30 23.45
C TRP A 718 13.27 -1.30 23.23
N LYS A 719 13.94 -2.44 23.40
CA LYS A 719 15.39 -2.58 23.13
C LYS A 719 15.72 -2.30 21.66
N ARG A 720 14.82 -2.67 20.76
CA ARG A 720 14.93 -2.41 19.33
C ARG A 720 14.87 -0.91 19.06
N ASP A 721 13.91 -0.20 19.65
CA ASP A 721 13.78 1.25 19.48
C ASP A 721 15.03 2.00 19.96
N VAL A 722 15.61 1.57 21.07
CA VAL A 722 16.88 2.11 21.57
C VAL A 722 18.01 1.84 20.58
N PHE A 723 18.15 0.61 20.09
CA PHE A 723 19.14 0.26 19.07
C PHE A 723 19.01 1.11 17.81
N LEU A 724 17.80 1.25 17.27
CA LEU A 724 17.52 2.04 16.06
C LEU A 724 17.84 3.52 16.28
N THR A 725 17.47 4.08 17.43
CA THR A 725 17.75 5.48 17.78
C THR A 725 19.26 5.74 17.90
N LEU A 726 19.99 4.85 18.57
CA LEU A 726 21.45 4.95 18.69
C LEU A 726 22.14 4.80 17.33
N ARG A 727 21.63 3.91 16.47
CA ARG A 727 22.12 3.74 15.09
C ARG A 727 21.93 5.01 14.28
N ASP A 728 20.73 5.60 14.33
CA ASP A 728 20.39 6.82 13.61
C ASP A 728 21.28 8.00 14.06
N ALA A 729 21.51 8.15 15.36
CA ALA A 729 22.44 9.16 15.89
C ALA A 729 23.90 8.93 15.43
N ARG A 730 24.31 7.67 15.27
CA ARG A 730 25.66 7.32 14.80
C ARG A 730 25.87 7.70 13.33
N PHE A 731 24.83 7.71 12.50
CA PHE A 731 24.98 8.07 11.09
C PHE A 731 25.46 9.50 10.86
N HIS A 732 25.07 10.47 11.70
CA HIS A 732 25.64 11.83 11.63
C HIS A 732 27.15 11.85 11.85
N ARG A 733 27.70 10.93 12.66
CA ARG A 733 29.15 10.78 12.86
C ARG A 733 29.80 10.02 11.72
N ILE A 734 29.17 8.94 11.25
CA ILE A 734 29.69 8.11 10.14
C ILE A 734 29.88 8.98 8.89
N PHE A 735 28.88 9.73 8.46
CA PHE A 735 28.98 10.56 7.25
C PHE A 735 29.86 11.80 7.42
N ARG A 736 30.22 12.20 8.67
CA ARG A 736 31.28 13.19 8.88
C ARG A 736 32.68 12.59 8.74
N GLN A 737 32.85 11.33 9.11
CA GLN A 737 34.12 10.62 9.02
C GLN A 737 34.39 10.07 7.62
N PHE A 738 33.33 9.66 6.93
CA PHE A 738 33.32 9.12 5.57
C PHE A 738 32.29 9.93 4.75
N PRO A 739 32.59 11.19 4.42
CA PRO A 739 31.72 11.97 3.55
C PRO A 739 31.70 11.37 2.14
N PRO A 740 30.63 11.60 1.36
CA PRO A 740 30.64 11.28 -0.06
C PRO A 740 31.80 12.01 -0.73
N ALA A 741 32.59 11.24 -1.48
CA ALA A 741 33.66 11.76 -2.31
C ALA A 741 33.39 11.23 -3.71
N GLU A 742 33.17 12.14 -4.65
CA GLU A 742 33.38 11.82 -6.06
C GLU A 742 34.89 11.66 -6.27
N LEU A 743 35.28 10.75 -7.16
CA LEU A 743 36.65 10.69 -7.65
C LEU A 743 36.82 11.64 -8.82
#